data_AF-A0A534PLH0-F1
#
_entry.id   AF-A0A534PLH0-F1
#
_cell.length_a   1.000
_cell.length_b   1.000
_cell.length_c   1.000
_cell.angle_alpha   90.00
_cell.angle_beta   90.00
_cell.angle_gamma   90.00
#
_symmetry.space_group_name_H-M   'P 1'
#
loop_
_entity.id
_entity.type
_entity.pdbx_description
1 polymer ?
#
loop_
_entity_poly.entity_id
_entity_poly.type
_entity_poly.pdbx_seq_one_letter_code
_entity_poly.pdbx_strand_id
1 'polypeptide(L)'
;MRRRVFVVAGEYSANPRHLSRERRQRDFFSHPLPELPREEVTRLFFRFPNRSDDGRTRPEDWQRDFSISEPVGLNDLFASAAHRALSSLHALLGGDYRRTRDSLTDLFVTSMPGLEPNERMNIGLVAPALRAVLGLSPRLRAQYVVGTSDSGAWAFAQAVRTARNAERPATILVLAGQIIPAGYVSQYQIRSVLGEDDQMRGLDMLAVGDLLMDAIRRNLGHRREELEAFLARVSQRKLQAGAHYPAGIQSGKPFRREARRTPYFDASDIAVPCCGAAATIVTSDEELALAVSATSSPRYRTAPVMEVLGVGEGSSNQNMLQRKSPLIFATAIREAFADLADDAQVPISTFVSCAFGVAHDAFPSIELSFLLGLGLGWERSAERMAEGWSNPVGGLLSFGHALGASGLVQVNKAHHLFCVDQRYLAELPGRKRQGFREDGALAFTTSVGGPLSHIVTGLFRGGYQEMRAVRQRSGRGEPEGAPSSRLWREKRHHLRLVLPAYLRGMRGAWLIEGTTWVSIRSCLRALTPADVARLTFPGIEELVQADKLPELRQRLRSVVAIVQQESERLASMFDVFRLLTDEVREIVSVYRQRGGLLPQAAALGEERVADRLKESLRVPFVVLCRPTAQDAGREVRFLPLGEMTSAALDEVELVSADTLQPLPAQPTELPFWNIRAQRSAQGSRAGGSLRQVIESAVENGPRSAGELALLRLWFMPDPPRPLLERALLDAEGVAPEPPTPVRALFYLGEVVDCGKELTAAEAHELLGRAAREARAYLEAYESSIGQIGPLLLAIAFERPPYRTGLDEALQSAGRFAQEVARSALEHGVVVRAAACAGEGQIFEDAAGRPAVVSPAASRVHELLAAARAAAPGRPAFVLEGASSLLASLLGQRLAGWEKAPDVPGGAALWIGP
;
A
#
# COMPACT_ATOMS: atom_id res chain seq x y z
N MET A 1 32.07 8.42 -1.14
CA MET A 1 31.06 7.91 -0.17
C MET A 1 29.84 8.81 -0.25
N ARG A 2 28.63 8.22 -0.29
CA ARG A 2 27.37 8.97 -0.27
C ARG A 2 27.14 9.49 1.15
N ARG A 3 26.77 10.77 1.31
CA ARG A 3 26.45 11.33 2.63
C ARG A 3 25.17 10.68 3.17
N ARG A 4 25.15 10.35 4.47
CA ARG A 4 23.97 9.81 5.16
C ARG A 4 22.94 10.93 5.38
N VAL A 5 21.68 10.55 5.44
CA VAL A 5 20.56 11.47 5.64
C VAL A 5 19.60 10.88 6.66
N PHE A 6 19.09 11.73 7.54
CA PHE A 6 18.23 11.34 8.65
C PHE A 6 17.00 12.23 8.70
N VAL A 7 15.89 11.66 9.16
CA VAL A 7 14.73 12.40 9.65
C VAL A 7 14.86 12.52 11.16
N VAL A 8 14.75 13.74 11.67
CA VAL A 8 14.90 14.07 13.11
C VAL A 8 13.66 14.68 13.72
N ALA A 9 12.66 15.00 12.90
CA ALA A 9 11.34 15.43 13.35
C ALA A 9 10.30 15.16 12.26
N GLY A 10 9.12 14.71 12.66
CA GLY A 10 7.92 14.62 11.84
C GLY A 10 6.73 15.15 12.62
N GLU A 11 5.97 16.08 12.05
CA GLU A 11 4.84 16.74 12.71
C GLU A 11 3.69 17.05 11.77
N TYR A 12 2.55 17.39 12.35
CA TYR A 12 1.34 17.82 11.63
C TYR A 12 0.86 19.18 12.13
N SER A 13 0.14 19.92 11.29
CA SER A 13 -0.52 21.17 11.65
C SER A 13 -1.50 20.98 12.81
N ALA A 14 -1.75 22.04 13.58
CA ALA A 14 -2.82 22.03 14.59
C ALA A 14 -4.21 21.98 13.92
N ASN A 15 -5.19 21.46 14.66
CA ASN A 15 -6.59 21.57 14.27
C ASN A 15 -6.99 23.06 14.24
N PRO A 16 -7.85 23.52 13.30
CA PRO A 16 -8.26 24.92 13.21
C PRO A 16 -8.77 25.54 14.52
N ARG A 17 -9.40 24.73 15.40
CA ARG A 17 -9.86 25.19 16.73
C ARG A 17 -8.75 25.74 17.63
N HIS A 18 -7.49 25.34 17.38
CA HIS A 18 -6.32 25.75 18.16
C HIS A 18 -5.46 26.78 17.43
N LEU A 19 -5.91 27.29 16.27
CA LEU A 19 -5.23 28.31 15.47
C LEU A 19 -5.93 29.67 15.61
N SER A 20 -5.94 30.20 16.84
CA SER A 20 -6.44 31.56 17.09
C SER A 20 -5.63 32.60 16.32
N ARG A 21 -6.14 33.82 16.20
CA ARG A 21 -5.43 34.92 15.52
C ARG A 21 -4.05 35.19 16.13
N GLU A 22 -3.88 35.06 17.43
CA GLU A 22 -2.60 35.21 18.13
C GLU A 22 -1.63 34.08 17.77
N ARG A 23 -2.13 32.83 17.72
CA ARG A 23 -1.34 31.63 17.38
C ARG A 23 -0.98 31.52 15.89
N ARG A 24 -1.37 32.51 15.08
CA ARG A 24 -1.04 32.62 13.64
C ARG A 24 -0.03 33.74 13.35
N GLN A 25 0.42 34.46 14.37
CA GLN A 25 1.31 35.61 14.20
C GLN A 25 2.78 35.24 14.41
N ARG A 26 3.66 36.05 13.82
CA ARG A 26 5.11 35.89 13.90
C ARG A 26 5.64 35.80 15.34
N ASP A 27 5.08 36.57 16.26
CA ASP A 27 5.51 36.60 17.67
C ASP A 27 5.23 35.26 18.39
N PHE A 28 4.17 34.55 17.98
CA PHE A 28 3.91 33.20 18.48
C PHE A 28 4.95 32.20 17.95
N PHE A 29 5.25 32.27 16.65
CA PHE A 29 6.24 31.40 16.01
C PHE A 29 7.69 31.69 16.42
N SER A 30 7.98 32.83 17.04
CA SER A 30 9.33 33.15 17.52
C SER A 30 9.71 32.47 18.83
N HIS A 31 8.78 31.77 19.49
CA HIS A 31 8.98 31.07 20.75
C HIS A 31 8.67 29.57 20.57
N PRO A 32 9.37 28.65 21.25
CA PRO A 32 9.08 27.22 21.15
C PRO A 32 7.73 26.89 21.80
N LEU A 33 7.03 25.92 21.23
CA LEU A 33 5.82 25.37 21.85
C LEU A 33 6.19 24.49 23.07
N PRO A 34 5.42 24.58 24.17
CA PRO A 34 5.47 23.55 25.20
C PRO A 34 4.95 22.22 24.65
N GLU A 35 5.20 21.14 25.39
CA GLU A 35 4.67 19.82 25.06
C GLU A 35 3.13 19.86 24.99
N LEU A 36 2.59 19.38 23.87
CA LEU A 36 1.18 19.56 23.54
C LEU A 36 0.28 18.56 24.29
N PRO A 37 -0.86 18.99 24.84
CA PRO A 37 -1.81 18.08 25.46
C PRO A 37 -2.45 17.16 24.40
N ARG A 38 -2.98 16.02 24.85
CA ARG A 38 -3.62 15.01 23.98
C ARG A 38 -4.71 15.58 23.08
N GLU A 39 -5.47 16.56 23.57
CA GLU A 39 -6.51 17.24 22.80
C GLU A 39 -5.92 17.96 21.57
N GLU A 40 -4.81 18.69 21.73
CA GLU A 40 -4.19 19.47 20.66
C GLU A 40 -3.49 18.61 19.59
N VAL A 41 -3.28 17.32 19.82
CA VAL A 41 -2.74 16.35 18.85
C VAL A 41 -3.82 15.44 18.24
N THR A 42 -5.09 15.68 18.58
CA THR A 42 -6.23 14.86 18.11
C THR A 42 -6.93 15.52 16.92
N ARG A 43 -7.30 14.72 15.91
CA ARG A 43 -8.02 15.12 14.69
C ARG A 43 -7.38 16.32 14.00
N LEU A 44 -6.07 16.23 13.78
CA LEU A 44 -5.27 17.27 13.13
C LEU A 44 -5.64 17.47 11.67
N PHE A 45 -6.10 16.40 11.02
CA PHE A 45 -6.70 16.44 9.70
C PHE A 45 -8.23 16.48 9.81
N PHE A 46 -8.86 17.32 8.98
CA PHE A 46 -10.27 17.68 9.14
C PHE A 46 -11.00 17.79 7.79
N ARG A 47 -12.33 17.72 7.82
CA ARG A 47 -13.15 18.05 6.64
C ARG A 47 -13.39 19.55 6.59
N PHE A 48 -13.26 20.13 5.41
CA PHE A 48 -13.58 21.53 5.20
C PHE A 48 -15.05 21.82 5.53
N PRO A 49 -15.38 22.93 6.22
CA PRO A 49 -16.72 23.18 6.71
C PRO A 49 -17.62 23.76 5.60
N ASN A 50 -17.98 22.97 4.59
CA ASN A 50 -18.98 23.37 3.58
C ASN A 50 -20.34 22.75 3.90
N ARG A 51 -21.33 23.59 4.23
CA ARG A 51 -22.73 23.15 4.44
C ARG A 51 -23.76 23.82 3.55
N SER A 52 -23.34 24.71 2.67
CA SER A 52 -24.20 25.35 1.69
C SER A 52 -24.26 24.54 0.39
N ASP A 53 -25.44 24.55 -0.24
CA ASP A 53 -25.66 23.93 -1.56
C ASP A 53 -24.83 24.61 -2.68
N ASP A 54 -24.40 25.85 -2.47
CA ASP A 54 -23.51 26.59 -3.39
C ASP A 54 -22.02 26.23 -3.21
N GLY A 55 -21.70 25.35 -2.25
CA GLY A 55 -20.32 24.92 -1.95
C GLY A 55 -19.45 25.99 -1.29
N ARG A 56 -20.02 27.13 -0.88
CA ARG A 56 -19.31 28.24 -0.22
C ARG A 56 -19.37 28.12 1.29
N THR A 57 -18.21 28.14 1.93
CA THR A 57 -18.15 28.25 3.39
C THR A 57 -18.60 29.63 3.86
N ARG A 58 -19.47 29.68 4.87
CA ARG A 58 -19.81 30.93 5.56
C ARG A 58 -19.07 31.05 6.89
N PRO A 59 -18.88 32.25 7.46
CA PRO A 59 -18.27 32.41 8.78
C PRO A 59 -18.96 31.59 9.88
N GLU A 60 -20.29 31.44 9.82
CA GLU A 60 -21.03 30.64 10.80
C GLU A 60 -20.67 29.14 10.74
N ASP A 61 -20.21 28.65 9.58
CA ASP A 61 -19.79 27.26 9.42
C ASP A 61 -18.48 26.99 10.18
N TRP A 62 -17.52 27.91 10.12
CA TRP A 62 -16.27 27.85 10.90
C TRP A 62 -16.54 27.98 12.40
N GLN A 63 -17.45 28.88 12.79
CA GLN A 63 -17.83 29.05 14.19
C GLN A 63 -18.47 27.77 14.75
N ARG A 64 -19.32 27.12 13.96
CA ARG A 64 -19.99 25.87 14.37
C ARG A 64 -19.04 24.68 14.42
N ASP A 65 -18.19 24.50 13.41
CA ASP A 65 -17.38 23.28 13.28
C ASP A 65 -16.03 23.37 14.04
N PHE A 66 -15.51 24.58 14.27
CA PHE A 66 -14.21 24.82 14.91
C PHE A 66 -14.20 25.90 16.01
N SER A 67 -15.32 26.57 16.29
CA SER A 67 -15.40 27.66 17.27
C SER A 67 -14.49 28.86 16.98
N ILE A 68 -14.24 29.14 15.70
CA ILE A 68 -13.46 30.30 15.24
C ILE A 68 -14.26 31.17 14.27
N SER A 69 -14.04 32.48 14.33
CA SER A 69 -14.72 33.47 13.48
C SER A 69 -13.96 33.77 12.19
N GLU A 70 -12.64 33.54 12.17
CA GLU A 70 -11.76 33.79 11.03
C GLU A 70 -11.37 32.47 10.36
N PRO A 71 -11.47 32.35 9.03
CA PRO A 71 -11.08 31.13 8.33
C PRO A 71 -9.57 30.86 8.48
N VAL A 72 -9.20 29.58 8.44
CA VAL A 72 -7.81 29.12 8.42
C VAL A 72 -7.40 28.82 6.98
N GLY A 73 -6.33 29.46 6.52
CA GLY A 73 -5.76 29.27 5.19
C GLY A 73 -4.66 28.21 5.16
N LEU A 74 -4.20 27.85 3.97
CA LEU A 74 -3.14 26.85 3.83
C LEU A 74 -1.80 27.31 4.43
N ASN A 75 -1.48 28.61 4.34
CA ASN A 75 -0.29 29.20 4.96
C ASN A 75 -0.30 29.08 6.50
N ASP A 76 -1.46 29.20 7.13
CA ASP A 76 -1.60 29.00 8.59
C ASP A 76 -1.27 27.55 8.97
N LEU A 77 -1.75 26.58 8.18
CA LEU A 77 -1.49 25.17 8.38
C LEU A 77 0.00 24.84 8.19
N PHE A 78 0.63 25.40 7.15
CA PHE A 78 2.07 25.26 6.92
C PHE A 78 2.90 25.83 8.07
N ALA A 79 2.62 27.06 8.50
CA ALA A 79 3.32 27.70 9.60
C ALA A 79 3.16 26.91 10.91
N SER A 80 1.95 26.43 11.18
CA SER A 80 1.66 25.59 12.34
C SER A 80 2.45 24.27 12.33
N ALA A 81 2.48 23.55 11.20
CA ALA A 81 3.21 22.30 11.08
C ALA A 81 4.73 22.52 11.23
N ALA A 82 5.26 23.56 10.59
CA ALA A 82 6.66 23.96 10.69
C ALA A 82 7.07 24.31 12.12
N HIS A 83 6.26 25.12 12.80
CA HIS A 83 6.51 25.55 14.17
C HIS A 83 6.55 24.37 15.14
N ARG A 84 5.66 23.39 14.97
CA ARG A 84 5.67 22.14 15.75
C ARG A 84 6.91 21.29 15.48
N ALA A 85 7.33 21.16 14.23
CA ALA A 85 8.55 20.40 13.89
C ALA A 85 9.80 21.06 14.50
N LEU A 86 9.92 22.38 14.39
CA LEU A 86 10.99 23.17 14.99
C LEU A 86 10.98 23.10 16.52
N SER A 87 9.80 23.18 17.14
CA SER A 87 9.66 23.07 18.59
C SER A 87 10.03 21.67 19.10
N SER A 88 9.72 20.63 18.33
CA SER A 88 10.11 19.25 18.67
C SER A 88 11.62 19.04 18.58
N LEU A 89 12.25 19.57 17.52
CA LEU A 89 13.71 19.55 17.41
C LEU A 89 14.36 20.35 18.56
N HIS A 90 13.80 21.51 18.89
CA HIS A 90 14.28 22.33 20.01
C HIS A 90 14.17 21.62 21.36
N ALA A 91 13.05 20.93 21.62
CA ALA A 91 12.84 20.18 22.86
C ALA A 91 13.89 19.08 23.06
N LEU A 92 14.46 18.55 21.97
CA LEU A 92 15.52 17.54 22.01
C LEU A 92 16.92 18.16 22.21
N LEU A 93 17.20 19.31 21.58
CA LEU A 93 18.53 19.95 21.63
C LEU A 93 18.72 20.91 22.81
N GLY A 94 17.63 21.49 23.33
CA GLY A 94 17.65 22.56 24.32
C GLY A 94 18.25 23.88 23.80
N GLY A 95 18.62 24.76 24.73
CA GLY A 95 19.33 26.01 24.45
C GLY A 95 18.46 27.16 23.94
N ASP A 96 18.99 27.97 23.02
CA ASP A 96 18.27 29.10 22.40
C ASP A 96 17.51 28.62 21.16
N TYR A 97 16.19 28.84 21.14
CA TYR A 97 15.32 28.47 20.02
C TYR A 97 15.74 29.09 18.68
N ARG A 98 16.40 30.26 18.72
CA ARG A 98 16.98 30.88 17.53
C ARG A 98 18.04 29.98 16.88
N ARG A 99 18.87 29.27 17.66
CA ARG A 99 19.87 28.34 17.12
C ARG A 99 19.21 27.17 16.37
N THR A 100 18.11 26.64 16.89
CA THR A 100 17.35 25.60 16.20
C THR A 100 16.83 26.11 14.85
N ARG A 101 16.29 27.34 14.79
CA ARG A 101 15.82 27.93 13.53
C ARG A 101 16.97 28.24 12.56
N ASP A 102 18.08 28.78 13.07
CA ASP A 102 19.25 29.12 12.27
C ASP A 102 20.03 27.89 11.77
N SER A 103 19.76 26.70 12.33
CA SER A 103 20.30 25.42 11.83
C SER A 103 19.72 25.00 10.48
N LEU A 104 18.54 25.51 10.10
CA LEU A 104 17.92 25.20 8.83
C LEU A 104 18.68 25.88 7.68
N THR A 105 19.04 25.10 6.66
CA THR A 105 19.71 25.59 5.44
C THR A 105 18.72 25.79 4.30
N ASP A 106 17.65 24.99 4.25
CA ASP A 106 16.69 24.98 3.14
C ASP A 106 15.24 24.77 3.64
N LEU A 107 14.26 25.32 2.91
CA LEU A 107 12.82 25.19 3.14
C LEU A 107 12.16 24.77 1.82
N PHE A 108 11.56 23.58 1.81
CA PHE A 108 10.83 23.05 0.66
C PHE A 108 9.34 23.02 1.02
N VAL A 109 8.50 23.67 0.21
CA VAL A 109 7.05 23.74 0.45
C VAL A 109 6.31 23.18 -0.75
N THR A 110 5.25 22.41 -0.52
CA THR A 110 4.42 21.85 -1.60
C THR A 110 2.94 21.76 -1.22
N SER A 111 2.09 21.93 -2.22
CA SER A 111 0.68 21.55 -2.20
C SER A 111 0.24 21.24 -3.63
N MET A 112 -0.86 20.51 -3.78
CA MET A 112 -1.42 20.27 -5.11
C MET A 112 -2.11 21.56 -5.61
N PRO A 113 -1.71 22.10 -6.78
CA PRO A 113 -2.28 23.33 -7.32
C PRO A 113 -3.78 23.21 -7.63
N GLY A 114 -4.51 24.33 -7.59
CA GLY A 114 -5.89 24.42 -8.11
C GLY A 114 -7.00 23.91 -7.19
N LEU A 115 -6.65 23.42 -5.99
CA LEU A 115 -7.61 22.88 -5.02
C LEU A 115 -8.10 23.89 -3.97
N GLU A 116 -7.38 25.00 -3.76
CA GLU A 116 -7.73 25.96 -2.71
C GLU A 116 -8.88 26.89 -3.18
N PRO A 117 -10.02 26.93 -2.46
CA PRO A 117 -11.22 27.66 -2.91
C PRO A 117 -11.09 29.18 -2.80
N ASN A 118 -10.20 29.67 -1.94
CA ASN A 118 -10.22 31.07 -1.48
C ASN A 118 -8.99 31.90 -1.87
N GLU A 119 -7.98 31.32 -2.53
CA GLU A 119 -6.80 32.09 -2.95
C GLU A 119 -6.35 31.73 -4.38
N ARG A 120 -6.18 32.77 -5.20
CA ARG A 120 -5.13 32.76 -6.23
C ARG A 120 -3.80 32.86 -5.49
N MET A 121 -3.42 31.80 -4.77
CA MET A 121 -2.17 31.76 -4.04
C MET A 121 -1.03 31.92 -5.05
N ASN A 122 -0.27 33.01 -4.94
CA ASN A 122 0.93 33.16 -5.77
C ASN A 122 1.96 32.17 -5.22
N ILE A 123 2.04 30.99 -5.82
CA ILE A 123 2.93 29.89 -5.40
C ILE A 123 4.39 30.34 -5.23
N GLY A 124 4.83 31.37 -5.97
CA GLY A 124 6.17 31.94 -5.84
C GLY A 124 6.41 32.73 -4.54
N LEU A 125 5.36 33.18 -3.85
CA LEU A 125 5.45 33.95 -2.60
C LEU A 125 5.28 33.09 -1.34
N VAL A 126 4.78 31.86 -1.48
CA VAL A 126 4.46 30.98 -0.34
C VAL A 126 5.70 30.69 0.51
N ALA A 127 6.76 30.16 -0.10
CA ALA A 127 7.97 29.79 0.65
C ALA A 127 8.69 31.02 1.24
N PRO A 128 8.86 32.15 0.54
CA PRO A 128 9.36 33.40 1.14
C PRO A 128 8.51 33.93 2.30
N ALA A 129 7.18 33.90 2.18
CA ALA A 129 6.28 34.36 3.23
C ALA A 129 6.39 33.48 4.48
N LEU A 130 6.40 32.16 4.33
CA LEU A 130 6.60 31.22 5.42
C LEU A 130 7.96 31.43 6.12
N ARG A 131 9.03 31.64 5.35
CA ARG A 131 10.35 31.96 5.90
C ARG A 131 10.31 33.20 6.80
N ALA A 132 9.60 34.25 6.37
CA ALA A 132 9.47 35.49 7.14
C ALA A 132 8.60 35.31 8.40
N VAL A 133 7.45 34.64 8.28
CA VAL A 133 6.49 34.41 9.37
C VAL A 133 7.09 33.52 10.47
N LEU A 134 7.85 32.49 10.09
CA LEU A 134 8.55 31.59 11.03
C LEU A 134 9.83 32.22 11.63
N GLY A 135 10.24 33.39 11.14
CA GLY A 135 11.47 34.06 11.55
C GLY A 135 12.73 33.22 11.27
N LEU A 136 12.75 32.53 10.14
CA LEU A 136 13.91 31.74 9.70
C LEU A 136 15.00 32.66 9.14
N SER A 137 16.24 32.15 9.08
CA SER A 137 17.40 32.88 8.56
C SER A 137 17.15 33.44 7.15
N PRO A 138 17.50 34.71 6.88
CA PRO A 138 17.42 35.29 5.54
C PRO A 138 18.32 34.58 4.50
N ARG A 139 19.34 33.84 4.98
CA ARG A 139 20.27 33.06 4.13
C ARG A 139 19.71 31.70 3.73
N LEU A 140 18.62 31.26 4.38
CA LEU A 140 17.95 30.00 4.05
C LEU A 140 17.38 30.07 2.63
N ARG A 141 17.60 29.00 1.85
CA ARG A 141 17.03 28.81 0.51
C ARG A 141 15.59 28.30 0.64
N ALA A 142 14.62 29.06 0.16
CA ALA A 142 13.21 28.71 0.24
C ALA A 142 12.64 28.48 -1.15
N GLN A 143 12.01 27.32 -1.38
CA GLN A 143 11.43 26.97 -2.67
C GLN A 143 10.07 26.30 -2.55
N TYR A 144 9.22 26.58 -3.54
CA TYR A 144 7.96 25.89 -3.73
C TYR A 144 8.13 24.79 -4.79
N VAL A 145 7.77 23.57 -4.43
CA VAL A 145 7.88 22.36 -5.25
C VAL A 145 6.49 22.05 -5.80
N VAL A 146 6.35 21.91 -7.11
CA VAL A 146 5.06 21.65 -7.78
C VAL A 146 4.96 20.16 -8.11
N GLY A 147 3.92 19.49 -7.63
CA GLY A 147 3.63 18.10 -7.97
C GLY A 147 2.14 17.78 -7.91
N THR A 148 1.79 16.49 -8.02
CA THR A 148 0.39 16.02 -7.96
C THR A 148 0.02 15.54 -6.54
N SER A 149 -0.78 14.48 -6.40
CA SER A 149 -1.18 13.91 -5.11
C SER A 149 -0.05 13.22 -4.33
N ASP A 150 1.10 12.97 -4.96
CA ASP A 150 2.33 12.46 -4.35
C ASP A 150 3.31 13.55 -3.92
N SER A 151 2.97 14.82 -4.16
CA SER A 151 3.91 15.94 -4.09
C SER A 151 4.64 16.07 -2.75
N GLY A 152 4.02 15.72 -1.62
CA GLY A 152 4.69 15.65 -0.32
C GLY A 152 5.83 14.64 -0.24
N ALA A 153 5.67 13.45 -0.81
CA ALA A 153 6.75 12.45 -0.86
C ALA A 153 7.81 12.85 -1.89
N TRP A 154 7.40 13.44 -3.00
CA TRP A 154 8.35 13.94 -4.00
C TRP A 154 9.22 15.08 -3.44
N ALA A 155 8.63 16.06 -2.76
CA ALA A 155 9.36 17.14 -2.10
C ALA A 155 10.34 16.60 -1.04
N PHE A 156 9.94 15.56 -0.30
CA PHE A 156 10.83 14.83 0.60
C PHE A 156 12.00 14.16 -0.14
N ALA A 157 11.75 13.45 -1.24
CA ALA A 157 12.80 12.82 -2.04
C ALA A 157 13.79 13.85 -2.60
N GLN A 158 13.30 15.01 -3.06
CA GLN A 158 14.16 16.11 -3.50
C GLN A 158 14.99 16.69 -2.34
N ALA A 159 14.43 16.80 -1.14
CA ALA A 159 15.18 17.24 0.04
C ALA A 159 16.29 16.24 0.39
N VAL A 160 16.01 14.94 0.35
CA VAL A 160 17.01 13.87 0.58
C VAL A 160 18.14 13.95 -0.45
N ARG A 161 17.82 14.11 -1.74
CA ARG A 161 18.84 14.27 -2.80
C ARG A 161 19.66 15.54 -2.62
N THR A 162 19.01 16.64 -2.25
CA THR A 162 19.67 17.92 -1.96
C THR A 162 20.64 17.77 -0.80
N ALA A 163 20.21 17.14 0.30
CA ALA A 163 21.05 16.93 1.47
C ALA A 163 22.25 16.01 1.20
N ARG A 164 22.06 14.97 0.37
CA ARG A 164 23.12 14.06 -0.11
C ARG A 164 24.18 14.76 -0.98
N ASN A 165 23.75 15.72 -1.79
CA ASN A 165 24.59 16.40 -2.78
C ASN A 165 25.14 17.77 -2.30
N ALA A 166 24.71 18.26 -1.14
CA ALA A 166 25.16 19.54 -0.62
C ALA A 166 26.67 19.51 -0.27
N GLU A 167 27.41 20.55 -0.63
CA GLU A 167 28.84 20.65 -0.29
C GLU A 167 29.08 20.61 1.22
N ARG A 168 28.24 21.31 1.97
CA ARG A 168 28.22 21.32 3.45
C ARG A 168 26.99 20.58 3.98
N PRO A 169 27.01 20.09 5.24
CA PRO A 169 25.83 19.50 5.85
C PRO A 169 24.60 20.41 5.69
N ALA A 170 23.47 19.81 5.31
CA ALA A 170 22.23 20.53 5.08
C ALA A 170 21.15 20.00 6.04
N THR A 171 20.40 20.93 6.63
CA THR A 171 19.21 20.63 7.45
C THR A 171 18.02 21.32 6.79
N ILE A 172 17.11 20.51 6.27
CA ILE A 172 16.05 20.93 5.36
C ILE A 172 14.70 20.71 6.04
N LEU A 173 13.87 21.76 6.08
CA LEU A 173 12.48 21.67 6.49
C LEU A 173 11.61 21.43 5.25
N VAL A 174 10.87 20.32 5.23
CA VAL A 174 9.92 19.97 4.17
C VAL A 174 8.50 20.16 4.69
N LEU A 175 7.68 20.92 3.98
CA LEU A 175 6.29 21.22 4.30
C LEU A 175 5.38 20.76 3.16
N ALA A 176 4.32 20.03 3.49
CA ALA A 176 3.33 19.58 2.53
C ALA A 176 1.92 19.73 3.09
N GLY A 177 0.98 20.25 2.30
CA GLY A 177 -0.33 20.67 2.82
C GLY A 177 -1.41 20.66 1.77
N GLN A 178 -2.67 20.60 2.21
CA GLN A 178 -3.81 20.75 1.33
C GLN A 178 -5.02 21.35 2.05
N ILE A 179 -5.72 22.23 1.37
CA ILE A 179 -7.14 22.54 1.62
C ILE A 179 -7.94 21.98 0.45
N ILE A 180 -8.96 21.18 0.77
CA ILE A 180 -9.91 20.62 -0.19
C ILE A 180 -11.30 21.03 0.26
N PRO A 181 -12.04 21.85 -0.51
CA PRO A 181 -13.45 22.14 -0.26
C PRO A 181 -14.25 20.85 -0.05
N ALA A 182 -15.40 20.91 0.62
CA ALA A 182 -16.31 19.76 0.65
C ALA A 182 -17.33 19.84 -0.51
N GLY A 183 -18.01 18.72 -0.78
CA GLY A 183 -19.09 18.64 -1.75
C GLY A 183 -18.61 18.46 -3.20
N TYR A 184 -19.40 18.93 -4.17
CA TYR A 184 -19.11 18.73 -5.60
C TYR A 184 -17.78 19.35 -6.05
N VAL A 185 -17.45 20.54 -5.52
CA VAL A 185 -16.19 21.23 -5.82
C VAL A 185 -15.00 20.29 -5.59
N SER A 186 -15.02 19.53 -4.49
CA SER A 186 -14.02 18.51 -4.18
C SER A 186 -13.90 17.41 -5.23
N GLN A 187 -15.02 16.88 -5.73
CA GLN A 187 -15.02 15.77 -6.70
C GLN A 187 -14.47 16.21 -8.05
N TYR A 188 -14.89 17.39 -8.52
CA TYR A 188 -14.40 17.97 -9.76
C TYR A 188 -12.91 18.31 -9.66
N GLN A 189 -12.50 18.83 -8.51
CA GLN A 189 -11.11 19.17 -8.24
C GLN A 189 -10.21 17.92 -8.10
N ILE A 190 -10.66 16.88 -7.41
CA ILE A 190 -9.94 15.59 -7.34
C ILE A 190 -9.79 14.98 -8.72
N ARG A 191 -10.78 15.13 -9.61
CA ARG A 191 -10.69 14.64 -11.00
C ARG A 191 -9.51 15.25 -11.77
N SER A 192 -9.00 16.43 -11.39
CA SER A 192 -7.82 17.03 -12.03
C SER A 192 -6.52 16.22 -11.87
N VAL A 193 -6.49 15.23 -10.98
CA VAL A 193 -5.34 14.30 -10.86
C VAL A 193 -5.26 13.29 -12.01
N LEU A 194 -6.33 13.16 -12.79
CA LEU A 194 -6.37 12.34 -14.00
C LEU A 194 -5.89 13.15 -15.20
N GLY A 195 -5.28 12.48 -16.19
CA GLY A 195 -4.96 13.13 -17.45
C GLY A 195 -6.22 13.59 -18.22
N GLU A 196 -6.06 14.60 -19.06
CA GLU A 196 -7.17 15.24 -19.77
C GLU A 196 -7.99 14.26 -20.63
N ASP A 197 -7.34 13.29 -21.29
CA ASP A 197 -8.03 12.30 -22.12
C ASP A 197 -8.89 11.35 -21.29
N ASP A 198 -8.39 10.88 -20.15
CA ASP A 198 -9.16 10.05 -19.23
C ASP A 198 -10.40 10.79 -18.75
N GLN A 199 -10.22 12.08 -18.39
CA GLN A 199 -11.32 12.94 -18.02
C GLN A 199 -12.32 13.11 -19.17
N MET A 200 -11.87 13.37 -20.40
CA MET A 200 -12.75 13.51 -21.57
C MET A 200 -13.55 12.24 -21.86
N ARG A 201 -12.98 11.06 -21.57
CA ARG A 201 -13.67 9.76 -21.68
C ARG A 201 -14.60 9.45 -20.51
N GLY A 202 -14.67 10.35 -19.54
CA GLY A 202 -15.60 10.28 -18.42
C GLY A 202 -15.08 9.53 -17.19
N LEU A 203 -13.78 9.21 -17.12
CA LEU A 203 -13.19 8.54 -15.96
C LEU A 203 -13.09 9.47 -14.74
N ASP A 204 -13.23 8.88 -13.56
CA ASP A 204 -12.91 9.49 -12.27
C ASP A 204 -12.09 8.52 -11.40
N MET A 205 -11.59 8.99 -10.25
CA MET A 205 -10.74 8.17 -9.38
C MET A 205 -11.47 6.98 -8.75
N LEU A 206 -12.81 7.04 -8.59
CA LEU A 206 -13.59 5.89 -8.12
C LEU A 206 -13.56 4.78 -9.17
N ALA A 207 -13.82 5.14 -10.43
CA ALA A 207 -13.75 4.23 -11.55
C ALA A 207 -12.33 3.64 -11.72
N VAL A 208 -11.27 4.44 -11.53
CA VAL A 208 -9.89 3.92 -11.55
C VAL A 208 -9.65 2.90 -10.44
N GLY A 209 -10.08 3.19 -9.21
CA GLY A 209 -9.97 2.26 -8.09
C GLY A 209 -10.64 0.92 -8.39
N ASP A 210 -11.86 0.95 -8.96
CA ASP A 210 -12.62 -0.24 -9.33
C ASP A 210 -11.98 -1.00 -10.48
N LEU A 211 -11.52 -0.31 -11.53
CA LEU A 211 -10.88 -0.95 -12.68
C LEU A 211 -9.61 -1.67 -12.27
N LEU A 212 -8.84 -1.11 -11.33
CA LEU A 212 -7.69 -1.79 -10.76
C LEU A 212 -8.12 -3.03 -9.96
N MET A 213 -9.19 -2.93 -9.17
CA MET A 213 -9.69 -4.07 -8.39
C MET A 213 -10.24 -5.18 -9.29
N ASP A 214 -11.02 -4.82 -10.32
CA ASP A 214 -11.58 -5.76 -11.29
C ASP A 214 -10.47 -6.41 -12.13
N ALA A 215 -9.46 -5.64 -12.54
CA ALA A 215 -8.28 -6.20 -13.19
C ALA A 215 -7.57 -7.20 -12.27
N ILE A 216 -7.35 -6.87 -10.99
CA ILE A 216 -6.77 -7.80 -10.01
C ILE A 216 -7.62 -9.06 -9.88
N ARG A 217 -8.94 -8.91 -9.69
CA ARG A 217 -9.89 -10.02 -9.58
C ARG A 217 -9.80 -10.96 -10.77
N ARG A 218 -9.96 -10.42 -11.98
CA ARG A 218 -9.95 -11.17 -13.24
C ARG A 218 -8.63 -11.89 -13.42
N ASN A 219 -7.50 -11.22 -13.20
CA ASN A 219 -6.17 -11.78 -13.43
C ASN A 219 -5.69 -12.75 -12.35
N LEU A 220 -6.36 -12.81 -11.19
CA LEU A 220 -6.08 -13.76 -10.10
C LEU A 220 -7.19 -14.82 -9.91
N GLY A 221 -8.26 -14.74 -10.71
CA GLY A 221 -9.32 -15.74 -10.73
C GLY A 221 -10.17 -15.75 -9.44
N HIS A 222 -10.23 -14.62 -8.74
CA HIS A 222 -11.04 -14.49 -7.53
C HIS A 222 -12.49 -14.24 -7.86
N ARG A 223 -13.38 -14.78 -7.03
CA ARG A 223 -14.79 -14.41 -7.08
C ARG A 223 -15.00 -13.06 -6.41
N ARG A 224 -16.05 -12.33 -6.82
CA ARG A 224 -16.36 -11.02 -6.23
C ARG A 224 -16.62 -11.12 -4.73
N GLU A 225 -17.33 -12.15 -4.27
CA GLU A 225 -17.67 -12.33 -2.86
C GLU A 225 -16.44 -12.53 -1.97
N GLU A 226 -15.41 -13.20 -2.50
CA GLU A 226 -14.14 -13.42 -1.79
C GLU A 226 -13.39 -12.11 -1.55
N LEU A 227 -13.41 -11.23 -2.56
CA LEU A 227 -12.84 -9.89 -2.47
C LEU A 227 -13.63 -9.00 -1.51
N GLU A 228 -14.95 -9.00 -1.58
CA GLU A 228 -15.80 -8.22 -0.67
C GLU A 228 -15.58 -8.61 0.80
N ALA A 229 -15.49 -9.92 1.08
CA ALA A 229 -15.18 -10.41 2.42
C ALA A 229 -13.78 -10.03 2.89
N PHE A 230 -12.80 -10.03 1.97
CA PHE A 230 -11.45 -9.56 2.26
C PHE A 230 -11.41 -8.06 2.58
N LEU A 231 -12.03 -7.23 1.75
CA LEU A 231 -12.08 -5.77 1.92
C LEU A 231 -12.72 -5.38 3.25
N ALA A 232 -13.82 -6.07 3.61
CA ALA A 232 -14.48 -5.90 4.91
C ALA A 232 -13.51 -6.05 6.09
N ARG A 233 -12.71 -7.12 6.09
CA ARG A 233 -11.74 -7.41 7.15
C ARG A 233 -10.64 -6.35 7.20
N VAL A 234 -10.12 -5.95 6.04
CA VAL A 234 -9.05 -4.93 5.95
C VAL A 234 -9.53 -3.58 6.46
N SER A 235 -10.70 -3.11 6.01
CA SER A 235 -11.26 -1.82 6.41
C SER A 235 -11.60 -1.78 7.90
N GLN A 236 -12.20 -2.86 8.43
CA GLN A 236 -12.46 -2.99 9.87
C GLN A 236 -11.17 -2.87 10.68
N ARG A 237 -10.13 -3.63 10.32
CA ARG A 237 -8.83 -3.61 11.01
C ARG A 237 -8.18 -2.22 10.95
N LYS A 238 -8.17 -1.59 9.78
CA LYS A 238 -7.58 -0.25 9.61
C LYS A 238 -8.30 0.83 10.39
N LEU A 239 -9.62 0.81 10.42
CA LEU A 239 -10.41 1.79 11.17
C LEU A 239 -10.26 1.58 12.68
N GLN A 240 -10.19 0.33 13.15
CA GLN A 240 -9.86 0.03 14.55
C GLN A 240 -8.46 0.53 14.93
N ALA A 241 -7.43 0.21 14.12
CA ALA A 241 -6.07 0.69 14.36
C ALA A 241 -5.98 2.23 14.30
N GLY A 242 -6.65 2.83 13.33
CA GLY A 242 -6.70 4.28 13.12
C GLY A 242 -7.44 5.04 14.22
N ALA A 243 -8.43 4.43 14.86
CA ALA A 243 -9.12 5.03 16.01
C ALA A 243 -8.14 5.37 17.16
N HIS A 244 -7.05 4.61 17.26
CA HIS A 244 -5.97 4.79 18.24
C HIS A 244 -4.84 5.70 17.79
N TYR A 245 -4.89 6.27 16.58
CA TYR A 245 -3.91 7.24 16.09
C TYR A 245 -4.53 8.65 16.13
N PRO A 246 -4.23 9.47 17.16
CA PRO A 246 -4.96 10.70 17.46
C PRO A 246 -5.10 11.67 16.30
N ALA A 247 -4.05 11.84 15.49
CA ALA A 247 -4.02 12.84 14.44
C ALA A 247 -5.02 12.59 13.28
N GLY A 248 -5.52 11.37 13.12
CA GLY A 248 -6.42 10.99 12.03
C GLY A 248 -7.88 11.43 12.21
N ILE A 249 -8.60 11.61 11.10
CA ILE A 249 -10.01 12.04 11.10
C ILE A 249 -10.97 11.02 11.74
N GLN A 250 -10.59 9.74 11.76
CA GLN A 250 -11.36 8.67 12.42
C GLN A 250 -10.97 8.44 13.88
N SER A 251 -10.10 9.28 14.45
CA SER A 251 -9.68 9.15 15.85
C SER A 251 -10.87 9.18 16.83
N GLY A 252 -10.90 8.16 17.71
CA GLY A 252 -11.92 7.97 18.73
C GLY A 252 -13.32 7.63 18.22
N LYS A 253 -13.50 7.33 16.92
CA LYS A 253 -14.79 6.94 16.36
C LYS A 253 -14.93 5.41 16.30
N PRO A 254 -16.10 4.85 16.63
CA PRO A 254 -16.35 3.43 16.45
C PRO A 254 -16.40 3.08 14.96
N PHE A 255 -15.97 1.86 14.63
CA PHE A 255 -16.11 1.33 13.27
C PHE A 255 -17.59 1.26 12.88
N ARG A 256 -17.91 1.81 11.70
CA ARG A 256 -19.21 1.67 11.05
C ARG A 256 -18.97 1.40 9.58
N ARG A 257 -19.58 0.33 9.08
CA ARG A 257 -19.58 0.04 7.65
C ARG A 257 -20.60 0.95 6.98
N GLU A 258 -20.14 1.74 6.03
CA GLU A 258 -20.98 2.68 5.29
C GLU A 258 -21.55 2.02 4.03
N ALA A 259 -22.50 2.68 3.37
CA ALA A 259 -23.15 2.15 2.18
C ALA A 259 -22.19 2.02 0.99
N ARG A 260 -22.56 1.13 0.07
CA ARG A 260 -21.83 0.84 -1.16
C ARG A 260 -21.68 2.07 -2.04
N ARG A 261 -20.43 2.44 -2.38
CA ARG A 261 -20.10 3.59 -3.24
C ARG A 261 -19.85 3.18 -4.68
N THR A 262 -19.29 2.02 -4.90
CA THR A 262 -18.94 1.50 -6.23
C THR A 262 -19.24 0.00 -6.32
N PRO A 263 -19.09 -0.66 -7.49
CA PRO A 263 -19.23 -2.12 -7.57
C PRO A 263 -18.34 -2.88 -6.59
N TYR A 264 -17.15 -2.37 -6.23
CA TYR A 264 -16.23 -3.07 -5.32
C TYR A 264 -16.16 -2.49 -3.91
N PHE A 265 -16.41 -1.20 -3.75
CA PHE A 265 -16.08 -0.49 -2.51
C PHE A 265 -17.31 0.10 -1.82
N ASP A 266 -17.34 -0.08 -0.51
CA ASP A 266 -18.13 0.74 0.39
C ASP A 266 -17.44 2.08 0.64
N ALA A 267 -18.19 3.09 1.10
CA ALA A 267 -17.58 4.37 1.46
C ALA A 267 -16.52 4.22 2.57
N SER A 268 -16.66 3.20 3.43
CA SER A 268 -15.70 2.87 4.48
C SER A 268 -14.43 2.17 4.00
N ASP A 269 -14.31 1.88 2.69
CA ASP A 269 -13.12 1.28 2.08
C ASP A 269 -12.21 2.32 1.41
N ILE A 270 -12.68 3.55 1.24
CA ILE A 270 -12.02 4.60 0.46
C ILE A 270 -11.55 5.72 1.39
N ALA A 271 -10.33 6.21 1.19
CA ALA A 271 -9.83 7.32 1.98
C ALA A 271 -10.62 8.61 1.68
N VAL A 272 -11.06 9.28 2.75
CA VAL A 272 -11.86 10.51 2.61
C VAL A 272 -10.95 11.70 2.31
N PRO A 273 -11.27 12.54 1.32
CA PRO A 273 -10.58 13.81 1.11
C PRO A 273 -10.64 14.67 2.39
N CYS A 274 -9.51 15.27 2.76
CA CYS A 274 -9.43 16.11 3.95
C CYS A 274 -8.42 17.26 3.79
N CYS A 275 -8.40 18.15 4.79
CA CYS A 275 -7.50 19.28 4.90
C CYS A 275 -6.48 19.04 6.02
N GLY A 276 -5.30 19.63 5.86
CA GLY A 276 -4.22 19.60 6.86
C GLY A 276 -2.85 19.81 6.23
N ALA A 277 -1.83 19.98 7.07
CA ALA A 277 -0.43 20.02 6.64
C ALA A 277 0.46 19.12 7.50
N ALA A 278 1.58 18.71 6.92
CA ALA A 278 2.64 17.92 7.52
C ALA A 278 3.98 18.64 7.35
N ALA A 279 4.87 18.43 8.31
CA ALA A 279 6.23 18.94 8.30
C ALA A 279 7.22 17.83 8.65
N THR A 280 8.38 17.82 8.01
CA THR A 280 9.47 16.88 8.28
C THR A 280 10.80 17.62 8.25
N ILE A 281 11.66 17.39 9.23
CA ILE A 281 13.04 17.92 9.22
C ILE A 281 13.98 16.79 8.83
N VAL A 282 14.69 17.02 7.72
CA VAL A 282 15.69 16.12 7.13
C VAL A 282 17.06 16.73 7.35
N THR A 283 18.05 15.95 7.77
CA THR A 283 19.42 16.44 7.95
C THR A 283 20.46 15.48 7.41
N SER A 284 21.50 16.03 6.80
CA SER A 284 22.75 15.30 6.51
C SER A 284 23.88 15.68 7.48
N ASP A 285 23.56 16.43 8.53
CA ASP A 285 24.48 16.74 9.62
C ASP A 285 24.47 15.57 10.61
N GLU A 286 25.52 14.75 10.54
CA GLU A 286 25.65 13.57 11.41
C GLU A 286 25.86 13.95 12.88
N GLU A 287 26.42 15.13 13.17
CA GLU A 287 26.56 15.61 14.56
C GLU A 287 25.18 15.95 15.13
N LEU A 288 24.33 16.62 14.35
CA LEU A 288 22.94 16.87 14.72
C LEU A 288 22.17 15.57 14.90
N ALA A 289 22.27 14.63 13.95
CA ALA A 289 21.58 13.34 14.03
C ALA A 289 22.03 12.53 15.26
N LEU A 290 23.34 12.54 15.56
CA LEU A 290 23.89 11.87 16.74
C LEU A 290 23.39 12.53 18.03
N ALA A 291 23.39 13.85 18.12
CA ALA A 291 22.88 14.58 19.29
C ALA A 291 21.39 14.27 19.55
N VAL A 292 20.58 14.26 18.49
CA VAL A 292 19.17 13.86 18.56
C VAL A 292 19.03 12.41 19.02
N SER A 293 19.84 11.50 18.48
CA SER A 293 19.79 10.07 18.83
C SER A 293 20.18 9.79 20.28
N ALA A 294 21.09 10.59 20.86
CA ALA A 294 21.58 10.45 22.22
C ALA A 294 20.63 11.05 23.27
N THR A 295 19.58 11.75 22.84
CA THR A 295 18.66 12.44 23.76
C THR A 295 17.68 11.45 24.39
N SER A 296 17.56 11.49 25.71
CA SER A 296 16.49 10.79 26.45
C SER A 296 15.32 11.74 26.67
N SER A 297 14.13 11.37 26.17
CA SER A 297 12.90 12.15 26.32
C SER A 297 11.74 11.22 26.64
N PRO A 298 10.87 11.56 27.62
CA PRO A 298 9.71 10.74 27.96
C PRO A 298 8.68 10.64 26.82
N ARG A 299 8.77 11.51 25.81
CA ARG A 299 7.92 11.50 24.63
C ARG A 299 8.22 10.32 23.69
N TYR A 300 9.47 9.86 23.66
CA TYR A 300 9.91 8.82 22.72
C TYR A 300 10.38 7.59 23.50
N ARG A 301 10.04 6.41 23.00
CA ARG A 301 10.53 5.15 23.62
C ARG A 301 11.93 4.79 23.13
N THR A 302 12.23 5.16 21.89
CA THR A 302 13.46 4.86 21.17
C THR A 302 14.07 6.16 20.63
N ALA A 303 15.24 6.07 20.02
CA ALA A 303 15.92 7.23 19.46
C ALA A 303 15.00 7.97 18.45
N PRO A 304 14.80 9.29 18.59
CA PRO A 304 13.93 10.08 17.72
C PRO A 304 14.59 10.43 16.39
N VAL A 305 15.16 9.41 15.74
CA VAL A 305 15.87 9.52 14.47
C VAL A 305 15.55 8.34 13.57
N MET A 306 15.45 8.60 12.28
CA MET A 306 15.23 7.60 11.24
C MET A 306 16.18 7.86 10.07
N GLU A 307 17.05 6.90 9.76
CA GLU A 307 17.97 6.99 8.62
C GLU A 307 17.22 6.73 7.30
N VAL A 308 17.51 7.54 6.27
CA VAL A 308 16.99 7.38 4.91
C VAL A 308 18.00 6.57 4.09
N LEU A 309 17.71 5.30 3.87
CA LEU A 309 18.56 4.39 3.09
C LEU A 309 18.44 4.69 1.60
N GLY A 310 17.23 4.92 1.10
CA GLY A 310 17.04 5.30 -0.30
C GLY A 310 15.69 5.94 -0.59
N VAL A 311 15.61 6.57 -1.75
CA VAL A 311 14.37 7.09 -2.35
C VAL A 311 14.30 6.65 -3.82
N GLY A 312 13.12 6.22 -4.27
CA GLY A 312 12.90 5.74 -5.64
C GLY A 312 11.71 6.42 -6.31
N GLU A 313 11.78 6.55 -7.62
CA GLU A 313 10.71 7.12 -8.46
C GLU A 313 10.37 6.24 -9.65
N GLY A 314 9.09 6.24 -10.03
CA GLY A 314 8.60 5.50 -11.17
C GLY A 314 7.46 6.24 -11.86
N SER A 315 7.45 6.22 -13.19
CA SER A 315 6.52 7.03 -13.99
C SER A 315 5.84 6.23 -15.09
N SER A 316 4.55 6.49 -15.30
CA SER A 316 3.76 6.02 -16.44
C SER A 316 2.96 7.14 -17.06
N ASN A 317 2.25 6.86 -18.17
CA ASN A 317 1.41 7.87 -18.79
C ASN A 317 0.33 8.33 -17.78
N GLN A 318 0.16 9.65 -17.68
CA GLN A 318 -0.86 10.29 -16.83
C GLN A 318 -2.27 9.87 -17.23
N ASN A 319 -2.51 9.66 -18.52
CA ASN A 319 -3.72 9.05 -19.05
C ASN A 319 -3.60 7.52 -18.96
N MET A 320 -4.36 6.93 -18.04
CA MET A 320 -4.50 5.49 -17.85
C MET A 320 -4.91 4.79 -19.16
N LEU A 321 -5.83 5.37 -19.94
CA LEU A 321 -6.29 4.78 -21.20
C LEU A 321 -5.19 4.75 -22.28
N GLN A 322 -4.20 5.64 -22.21
CA GLN A 322 -3.08 5.68 -23.15
C GLN A 322 -1.89 4.79 -22.76
N ARG A 323 -1.94 4.12 -21.60
CA ARG A 323 -0.86 3.23 -21.16
C ARG A 323 -0.73 2.05 -22.12
N LYS A 324 0.50 1.56 -22.30
CA LYS A 324 0.76 0.48 -23.25
C LYS A 324 0.86 -0.90 -22.60
N SER A 325 1.06 -0.95 -21.29
CA SER A 325 1.05 -2.16 -20.49
C SER A 325 -0.35 -2.41 -19.90
N PRO A 326 -0.77 -3.68 -19.69
CA PRO A 326 -2.00 -4.01 -18.97
C PRO A 326 -2.08 -3.30 -17.60
N LEU A 327 -3.29 -2.91 -17.18
CA LEU A 327 -3.49 -2.12 -15.95
C LEU A 327 -2.95 -2.81 -14.69
N ILE A 328 -3.07 -4.13 -14.61
CA ILE A 328 -2.64 -4.95 -13.46
C ILE A 328 -1.14 -4.82 -13.12
N PHE A 329 -0.28 -4.53 -14.11
CA PHE A 329 1.17 -4.47 -13.86
C PHE A 329 1.63 -3.24 -13.12
N ALA A 330 0.82 -2.17 -13.12
CA ALA A 330 1.13 -0.90 -12.48
C ALA A 330 2.61 -0.50 -12.67
N THR A 331 3.08 -0.40 -13.93
CA THR A 331 4.51 -0.38 -14.26
C THR A 331 5.35 0.66 -13.53
N ALA A 332 4.74 1.79 -13.14
CA ALA A 332 5.37 2.82 -12.32
C ALA A 332 5.73 2.34 -10.91
N ILE A 333 4.91 1.47 -10.29
CA ILE A 333 5.19 0.92 -8.95
C ILE A 333 6.49 0.11 -8.95
N ARG A 334 6.61 -0.78 -9.93
CA ARG A 334 7.79 -1.66 -10.05
C ARG A 334 9.03 -0.87 -10.44
N GLU A 335 8.88 0.17 -11.24
CA GLU A 335 9.98 1.09 -11.56
C GLU A 335 10.47 1.81 -10.31
N ALA A 336 9.55 2.33 -9.48
CA ALA A 336 9.89 3.00 -8.23
C ALA A 336 10.57 2.08 -7.21
N PHE A 337 10.16 0.81 -7.11
CA PHE A 337 10.85 -0.15 -6.24
C PHE A 337 12.24 -0.53 -6.78
N ALA A 338 12.39 -0.67 -8.09
CA ALA A 338 13.68 -0.96 -8.70
C ALA A 338 14.66 0.21 -8.54
N ASP A 339 14.18 1.45 -8.74
CA ASP A 339 14.95 2.67 -8.51
C ASP A 339 15.33 2.83 -7.03
N LEU A 340 14.39 2.52 -6.11
CA LEU A 340 14.66 2.52 -4.67
C LEU A 340 15.72 1.48 -4.27
N ALA A 341 15.65 0.28 -4.84
CA ALA A 341 16.60 -0.80 -4.59
C ALA A 341 18.02 -0.41 -5.03
N ASP A 342 18.13 0.17 -6.23
CA ASP A 342 19.39 0.70 -6.76
C ASP A 342 19.92 1.86 -5.89
N ASP A 343 19.05 2.77 -5.47
CA ASP A 343 19.40 3.91 -4.62
C ASP A 343 19.88 3.49 -3.22
N ALA A 344 19.19 2.52 -2.61
CA ALA A 344 19.52 1.98 -1.28
C ALA A 344 20.63 0.92 -1.31
N GLN A 345 21.04 0.45 -2.49
CA GLN A 345 22.00 -0.64 -2.69
C GLN A 345 21.58 -1.94 -2.00
N VAL A 346 20.30 -2.29 -2.11
CA VAL A 346 19.72 -3.52 -1.56
C VAL A 346 18.89 -4.24 -2.63
N PRO A 347 18.74 -5.57 -2.58
CA PRO A 347 17.81 -6.25 -3.48
C PRO A 347 16.35 -5.90 -3.17
N ILE A 348 15.47 -5.97 -4.18
CA ILE A 348 14.02 -5.70 -4.02
C ILE A 348 13.40 -6.61 -2.93
N SER A 349 13.89 -7.84 -2.77
CA SER A 349 13.43 -8.78 -1.73
C SER A 349 13.57 -8.23 -0.30
N THR A 350 14.47 -7.28 -0.04
CA THR A 350 14.60 -6.60 1.25
C THR A 350 13.31 -5.90 1.69
N PHE A 351 12.49 -5.41 0.75
CA PHE A 351 11.24 -4.72 1.09
C PHE A 351 10.19 -5.65 1.70
N VAL A 352 10.19 -6.94 1.34
CA VAL A 352 9.28 -7.96 1.89
C VAL A 352 9.62 -8.30 3.34
N SER A 353 10.89 -8.14 3.71
CA SER A 353 11.44 -8.34 5.06
C SER A 353 11.44 -7.08 5.92
N CYS A 354 10.86 -5.98 5.43
CA CYS A 354 10.65 -4.80 6.27
C CYS A 354 9.72 -5.14 7.43
N ALA A 355 9.94 -4.53 8.59
CA ALA A 355 9.08 -4.72 9.77
C ALA A 355 7.64 -4.25 9.49
N PHE A 356 7.49 -3.23 8.66
CA PHE A 356 6.20 -2.70 8.21
C PHE A 356 6.35 -1.88 6.94
N GLY A 357 5.22 -1.62 6.27
CA GLY A 357 5.12 -0.64 5.19
C GLY A 357 4.05 0.40 5.48
N VAL A 358 4.28 1.66 5.10
CA VAL A 358 3.22 2.69 5.07
C VAL A 358 2.85 2.95 3.62
N ALA A 359 1.93 2.13 3.13
CA ALA A 359 1.52 2.12 1.72
C ALA A 359 0.42 3.15 1.44
N HIS A 360 0.41 3.71 0.23
CA HIS A 360 -0.68 4.56 -0.23
C HIS A 360 -1.96 3.74 -0.41
N ASP A 361 -2.99 4.03 0.38
CA ASP A 361 -4.25 3.30 0.43
C ASP A 361 -5.45 4.23 0.25
N ALA A 362 -5.36 5.18 -0.68
CA ALA A 362 -6.52 5.95 -1.13
C ALA A 362 -7.66 5.02 -1.57
N PHE A 363 -7.29 3.90 -2.20
CA PHE A 363 -8.12 2.74 -2.48
C PHE A 363 -7.39 1.46 -2.06
N PRO A 364 -8.10 0.40 -1.62
CA PRO A 364 -7.49 -0.89 -1.30
C PRO A 364 -6.80 -1.54 -2.51
N SER A 365 -7.30 -1.30 -3.73
CA SER A 365 -6.65 -1.78 -4.97
C SER A 365 -5.27 -1.17 -5.20
N ILE A 366 -5.04 0.08 -4.78
CA ILE A 366 -3.73 0.74 -4.87
C ILE A 366 -2.75 0.10 -3.88
N GLU A 367 -3.16 -0.07 -2.62
CA GLU A 367 -2.32 -0.74 -1.62
C GLU A 367 -1.95 -2.15 -2.06
N LEU A 368 -2.93 -2.91 -2.53
CA LEU A 368 -2.71 -4.26 -3.05
C LEU A 368 -1.75 -4.25 -4.26
N SER A 369 -1.87 -3.28 -5.16
CA SER A 369 -0.95 -3.13 -6.30
C SER A 369 0.50 -2.91 -5.85
N PHE A 370 0.74 -2.23 -4.72
CA PHE A 370 2.09 -2.12 -4.15
C PHE A 370 2.62 -3.46 -3.65
N LEU A 371 1.80 -4.23 -2.93
CA LEU A 371 2.21 -5.53 -2.40
C LEU A 371 2.48 -6.53 -3.53
N LEU A 372 1.63 -6.56 -4.55
CA LEU A 372 1.87 -7.33 -5.78
C LEU A 372 3.11 -6.82 -6.54
N GLY A 373 3.36 -5.51 -6.51
CA GLY A 373 4.54 -4.87 -7.09
C GLY A 373 5.87 -5.29 -6.43
N LEU A 374 5.83 -5.64 -5.14
CA LEU A 374 6.96 -6.25 -4.41
C LEU A 374 7.22 -7.71 -4.79
N GLY A 375 6.34 -8.31 -5.59
CA GLY A 375 6.42 -9.72 -5.99
C GLY A 375 5.72 -10.67 -5.04
N LEU A 376 4.89 -10.16 -4.11
CA LEU A 376 4.04 -11.00 -3.28
C LEU A 376 2.90 -11.60 -4.12
N GLY A 377 2.55 -12.86 -3.83
CA GLY A 377 1.31 -13.46 -4.34
C GLY A 377 0.08 -12.88 -3.65
N TRP A 378 -1.11 -13.24 -4.15
CA TRP A 378 -2.39 -12.82 -3.57
C TRP A 378 -2.49 -13.15 -2.09
N GLU A 379 -2.27 -14.41 -1.71
CA GLU A 379 -2.49 -14.90 -0.35
C GLU A 379 -1.63 -14.13 0.63
N ARG A 380 -0.36 -13.94 0.29
CA ARG A 380 0.58 -13.19 1.13
C ARG A 380 0.23 -11.71 1.19
N SER A 381 -0.22 -11.12 0.08
CA SER A 381 -0.64 -9.72 0.07
C SER A 381 -1.88 -9.50 0.94
N ALA A 382 -2.88 -10.36 0.79
CA ALA A 382 -4.11 -10.34 1.57
C ALA A 382 -3.84 -10.57 3.07
N GLU A 383 -2.97 -11.52 3.41
CA GLU A 383 -2.53 -11.77 4.78
C GLU A 383 -1.83 -10.54 5.38
N ARG A 384 -0.82 -9.98 4.70
CA ARG A 384 -0.09 -8.79 5.17
C ARG A 384 -1.01 -7.57 5.36
N MET A 385 -2.00 -7.39 4.48
CA MET A 385 -3.04 -6.36 4.64
C MET A 385 -4.00 -6.67 5.79
N ALA A 386 -4.39 -7.91 6.02
CA ALA A 386 -5.28 -8.27 7.12
C ALA A 386 -4.57 -8.13 8.49
N GLU A 387 -3.30 -8.49 8.58
CA GLU A 387 -2.49 -8.42 9.81
C GLU A 387 -2.04 -6.99 10.14
N GLY A 388 -2.10 -6.08 9.18
CA GLY A 388 -1.67 -4.69 9.35
C GLY A 388 -0.18 -4.46 9.23
N TRP A 389 0.55 -5.38 8.59
CA TRP A 389 1.93 -5.14 8.18
C TRP A 389 2.03 -3.93 7.25
N SER A 390 1.09 -3.82 6.30
CA SER A 390 0.85 -2.58 5.58
C SER A 390 -0.12 -1.71 6.37
N ASN A 391 0.29 -0.46 6.58
CA ASN A 391 -0.47 0.55 7.29
C ASN A 391 -0.85 0.13 8.73
N PRO A 392 0.13 -0.09 9.62
CA PRO A 392 -0.13 -0.59 10.99
C PRO A 392 -0.97 0.35 11.85
N VAL A 393 -1.06 1.63 11.48
CA VAL A 393 -1.88 2.66 12.15
C VAL A 393 -3.01 3.17 11.25
N GLY A 394 -3.54 2.30 10.38
CA GLY A 394 -4.79 2.50 9.64
C GLY A 394 -4.71 3.28 8.33
N GLY A 395 -3.51 3.71 7.90
CA GLY A 395 -3.30 4.29 6.57
C GLY A 395 -4.02 5.62 6.33
N LEU A 396 -4.15 6.03 5.08
CA LEU A 396 -4.97 7.17 4.63
C LEU A 396 -6.46 6.90 4.85
N LEU A 397 -6.89 5.64 4.81
CA LEU A 397 -8.29 5.26 5.03
C LEU A 397 -8.84 5.84 6.34
N SER A 398 -8.12 5.65 7.44
CA SER A 398 -8.53 6.15 8.76
C SER A 398 -8.04 7.56 9.08
N PHE A 399 -6.91 7.96 8.47
CA PHE A 399 -6.28 9.25 8.74
C PHE A 399 -6.95 10.40 7.99
N GLY A 400 -7.47 10.12 6.79
CA GLY A 400 -7.89 11.10 5.79
C GLY A 400 -6.80 11.34 4.74
N HIS A 401 -7.23 11.84 3.58
CA HIS A 401 -6.38 12.07 2.42
C HIS A 401 -6.33 13.55 2.02
N ALA A 402 -5.42 14.29 2.64
CA ALA A 402 -5.00 15.61 2.16
C ALA A 402 -4.00 15.37 1.03
N LEU A 403 -4.46 15.46 -0.21
CA LEU A 403 -3.74 15.00 -1.41
C LEU A 403 -2.26 15.39 -1.40
N GLY A 404 -1.94 16.69 -1.46
CA GLY A 404 -0.55 17.17 -1.47
C GLY A 404 0.30 16.83 -0.24
N ALA A 405 -0.32 16.57 0.92
CA ALA A 405 0.38 16.24 2.17
C ALA A 405 0.62 14.74 2.37
N SER A 406 -0.15 13.89 1.67
CA SER A 406 -0.27 12.46 1.98
C SER A 406 1.06 11.70 1.96
N GLY A 407 1.94 11.99 0.99
CA GLY A 407 3.28 11.41 0.93
C GLY A 407 4.15 11.73 2.15
N LEU A 408 4.10 12.98 2.63
CA LEU A 408 4.85 13.39 3.82
C LEU A 408 4.23 12.82 5.11
N VAL A 409 2.91 12.66 5.15
CA VAL A 409 2.22 11.95 6.24
C VAL A 409 2.71 10.51 6.35
N GLN A 410 2.98 9.83 5.24
CA GLN A 410 3.49 8.44 5.28
C GLN A 410 4.90 8.38 5.88
N VAL A 411 5.77 9.31 5.52
CA VAL A 411 7.11 9.47 6.11
C VAL A 411 7.01 9.76 7.61
N ASN A 412 6.15 10.70 8.02
CA ASN A 412 5.95 11.03 9.42
C ASN A 412 5.37 9.86 10.23
N LYS A 413 4.46 9.07 9.66
CA LYS A 413 3.97 7.83 10.32
C LYS A 413 5.09 6.81 10.51
N ALA A 414 5.96 6.62 9.52
CA ALA A 414 7.12 5.74 9.67
C ALA A 414 8.05 6.24 10.78
N HIS A 415 8.35 7.55 10.80
CA HIS A 415 9.13 8.17 11.87
C HIS A 415 8.48 7.94 13.24
N HIS A 416 7.18 8.21 13.41
CA HIS A 416 6.47 8.02 14.67
C HIS A 416 6.49 6.57 15.14
N LEU A 417 6.37 5.61 14.21
CA LEU A 417 6.43 4.17 14.51
C LEU A 417 7.82 3.75 14.97
N PHE A 418 8.88 4.24 14.32
CA PHE A 418 10.25 3.94 14.75
C PHE A 418 10.61 4.56 16.09
N CYS A 419 10.24 5.83 16.33
CA CYS A 419 10.57 6.53 17.57
C CYS A 419 9.59 6.25 18.73
N VAL A 420 8.48 5.57 18.43
CA VAL A 420 7.31 5.38 19.32
C VAL A 420 6.90 6.69 19.98
N ASP A 421 6.53 7.69 19.17
CA ASP A 421 6.05 8.98 19.68
C ASP A 421 4.76 8.79 20.49
N GLN A 422 4.86 8.92 21.81
CA GLN A 422 3.79 8.64 22.77
C GLN A 422 2.55 9.52 22.57
N ARG A 423 2.69 10.69 21.93
CA ARG A 423 1.54 11.53 21.59
C ARG A 423 0.65 10.88 20.54
N TYR A 424 1.22 10.06 19.66
CA TYR A 424 0.52 9.44 18.55
C TYR A 424 0.27 7.93 18.75
N LEU A 425 1.10 7.27 19.56
CA LEU A 425 1.13 5.82 19.72
C LEU A 425 0.99 5.38 21.18
N ALA A 426 0.16 6.08 21.97
CA ALA A 426 -0.11 5.71 23.34
C ALA A 426 -0.54 4.23 23.45
N GLU A 427 0.20 3.43 24.21
CA GLU A 427 -0.15 2.03 24.46
C GLU A 427 -1.49 1.96 25.21
N LEU A 428 -2.36 1.03 24.80
CA LEU A 428 -3.51 0.67 25.63
C LEU A 428 -2.97 -0.08 26.86
N PRO A 429 -3.48 0.19 28.08
CA PRO A 429 -3.08 -0.55 29.27
C PRO A 429 -3.22 -2.06 29.02
N GLY A 430 -2.12 -2.82 29.17
CA GLY A 430 -2.10 -4.27 28.98
C GLY A 430 -1.86 -4.79 27.56
N ARG A 431 -1.67 -3.93 26.55
CA ARG A 431 -1.29 -4.34 25.17
C ARG A 431 -0.02 -3.63 24.72
N LYS A 432 1.14 -4.24 24.97
CA LYS A 432 2.37 -3.88 24.24
C LYS A 432 2.22 -4.30 22.79
N ARG A 433 2.72 -3.51 21.83
CA ARG A 433 2.82 -3.95 20.43
C ARG A 433 3.86 -5.06 20.36
N GLN A 434 3.42 -6.31 20.36
CA GLN A 434 4.28 -7.49 20.34
C GLN A 434 5.04 -7.59 18.99
N GLY A 435 6.30 -8.05 19.03
CA GLY A 435 7.09 -8.39 17.84
C GLY A 435 7.79 -7.25 17.09
N PHE A 436 7.54 -5.98 17.41
CA PHE A 436 8.14 -4.85 16.69
C PHE A 436 9.53 -4.49 17.26
N ARG A 437 10.61 -4.79 16.53
CA ARG A 437 11.93 -4.22 16.83
C ARG A 437 12.00 -2.82 16.25
N GLU A 438 12.08 -1.82 17.10
CA GLU A 438 11.96 -0.41 16.71
C GLU A 438 13.29 0.17 16.19
N ASP A 439 14.40 -0.28 16.75
CA ASP A 439 15.75 0.17 16.39
C ASP A 439 16.41 -0.81 15.40
N GLY A 440 17.01 -0.26 14.34
CA GLY A 440 17.66 -1.00 13.26
C GLY A 440 16.71 -1.71 12.29
N ALA A 441 15.40 -1.72 12.54
CA ALA A 441 14.40 -2.29 11.64
C ALA A 441 14.21 -1.43 10.39
N LEU A 442 13.80 -2.08 9.30
CA LEU A 442 13.53 -1.44 8.02
C LEU A 442 12.03 -1.20 7.83
N ALA A 443 11.71 -0.11 7.16
CA ALA A 443 10.36 0.18 6.69
C ALA A 443 10.41 0.90 5.35
N PHE A 444 9.36 0.71 4.55
CA PHE A 444 9.18 1.46 3.32
C PHE A 444 7.92 2.32 3.36
N THR A 445 7.94 3.41 2.61
CA THR A 445 6.75 4.22 2.34
C THR A 445 6.49 4.24 0.84
N THR A 446 5.22 4.36 0.45
CA THR A 446 4.84 4.51 -0.97
C THR A 446 3.82 5.61 -1.13
N SER A 447 3.99 6.47 -2.12
CA SER A 447 3.09 7.58 -2.44
C SER A 447 2.70 7.56 -3.92
N VAL A 448 1.51 8.06 -4.25
CA VAL A 448 0.89 7.93 -5.57
C VAL A 448 0.41 9.28 -6.10
N GLY A 449 0.86 9.57 -7.33
CA GLY A 449 0.43 10.69 -8.16
C GLY A 449 -0.57 10.23 -9.21
N GLY A 450 -1.78 10.80 -9.20
CA GLY A 450 -2.83 10.49 -10.16
C GLY A 450 -3.23 9.00 -10.17
N PRO A 451 -3.64 8.43 -11.31
CA PRO A 451 -4.10 7.05 -11.39
C PRO A 451 -2.92 6.07 -11.47
N LEU A 452 -2.01 6.04 -10.48
CA LEU A 452 -0.71 5.32 -10.55
C LEU A 452 0.22 5.85 -11.66
N SER A 453 0.16 7.14 -11.93
CA SER A 453 0.98 7.78 -12.98
C SER A 453 2.38 8.10 -12.52
N HIS A 454 2.53 8.56 -11.29
CA HIS A 454 3.82 8.81 -10.65
C HIS A 454 3.85 8.13 -9.29
N ILE A 455 4.95 7.46 -8.97
CA ILE A 455 5.11 6.72 -7.72
C ILE A 455 6.41 7.18 -7.08
N VAL A 456 6.34 7.54 -5.81
CA VAL A 456 7.51 7.87 -5.00
C VAL A 456 7.59 6.89 -3.83
N THR A 457 8.76 6.29 -3.63
CA THR A 457 9.00 5.33 -2.56
C THR A 457 10.20 5.76 -1.71
N GLY A 458 10.22 5.34 -0.45
CA GLY A 458 11.35 5.55 0.45
C GLY A 458 11.65 4.29 1.25
N LEU A 459 12.92 4.04 1.54
CA LEU A 459 13.39 2.99 2.44
C LEU A 459 14.10 3.63 3.64
N PHE A 460 13.70 3.20 4.83
CA PHE A 460 14.12 3.81 6.07
C PHE A 460 14.62 2.76 7.06
N ARG A 461 15.49 3.20 7.97
CA ARG A 461 15.93 2.43 9.14
C ARG A 461 15.65 3.22 10.41
N GLY A 462 15.06 2.58 11.41
CA GLY A 462 14.87 3.18 12.74
C GLY A 462 16.20 3.33 13.47
N GLY A 463 16.38 4.46 14.17
CA GLY A 463 17.53 4.74 15.01
C GLY A 463 18.80 5.17 14.28
N TYR A 464 19.90 5.27 15.03
CA TYR A 464 21.21 5.65 14.53
C TYR A 464 22.17 4.47 14.70
N GLN A 465 22.73 3.98 13.58
CA GLN A 465 23.76 2.94 13.61
C GLN A 465 25.12 3.54 13.25
N GLU A 466 26.15 3.23 14.04
CA GLU A 466 27.54 3.49 13.66
C GLU A 466 27.90 2.66 12.43
N MET A 467 28.65 3.27 11.49
CA MET A 467 29.21 2.51 10.38
C MET A 467 30.14 1.44 10.94
N ARG A 468 29.70 0.18 10.94
CA ARG A 468 30.66 -0.92 10.91
C ARG A 468 31.39 -0.79 9.58
N ALA A 469 32.72 -0.62 9.63
CA ALA A 469 33.55 -0.77 8.45
C ALA A 469 33.13 -2.08 7.79
N VAL A 470 32.47 -1.97 6.64
CA VAL A 470 32.16 -3.13 5.81
C VAL A 470 33.53 -3.73 5.55
N ARG A 471 33.85 -4.83 6.24
CA ARG A 471 34.97 -5.68 5.83
C ARG A 471 34.68 -5.91 4.37
N GLN A 472 35.50 -5.34 3.49
CA GLN A 472 35.52 -5.69 2.09
C GLN A 472 35.52 -7.22 2.09
N ARG A 473 34.37 -7.82 1.75
CA ARG A 473 34.33 -9.22 1.34
C ARG A 473 35.06 -9.21 0.00
N SER A 474 36.39 -9.14 0.08
CA SER A 474 37.29 -9.54 -0.98
C SER A 474 37.03 -11.03 -1.18
N GLY A 475 36.25 -11.37 -2.21
CA GLY A 475 35.90 -12.76 -2.45
C GLY A 475 34.89 -12.94 -3.58
N ARG A 476 35.44 -13.03 -4.80
CA ARG A 476 34.82 -13.41 -6.09
C ARG A 476 34.09 -12.31 -6.84
N GLY A 477 34.75 -11.81 -7.87
CA GLY A 477 34.15 -11.06 -8.96
C GLY A 477 33.14 -11.93 -9.70
N GLU A 478 31.87 -11.75 -9.35
CA GLU A 478 30.82 -11.82 -10.35
C GLU A 478 30.64 -10.41 -10.90
N PRO A 479 30.52 -10.24 -12.23
CA PRO A 479 30.36 -8.91 -12.81
C PRO A 479 29.12 -8.24 -12.22
N GLU A 480 29.24 -6.94 -11.92
CA GLU A 480 28.11 -6.07 -11.56
C GLU A 480 26.93 -6.36 -12.49
N GLY A 481 25.90 -7.04 -11.98
CA GLY A 481 24.65 -7.19 -12.70
C GLY A 481 24.10 -5.81 -13.05
N ALA A 482 23.40 -5.70 -14.17
CA ALA A 482 22.76 -4.43 -14.55
C ALA A 482 21.87 -3.93 -13.39
N PRO A 483 21.80 -2.60 -13.14
CA PRO A 483 20.93 -2.03 -12.13
C PRO A 483 19.48 -2.54 -12.29
N SER A 484 18.78 -2.76 -11.18
CA SER A 484 17.41 -3.28 -11.15
C SER A 484 16.48 -2.42 -11.99
N SER A 485 16.65 -1.09 -11.95
CA SER A 485 15.91 -0.12 -12.75
C SER A 485 16.12 -0.31 -14.25
N ARG A 486 17.34 -0.67 -14.69
CA ARG A 486 17.65 -0.93 -16.10
C ARG A 486 16.96 -2.21 -16.58
N LEU A 487 17.05 -3.29 -15.80
CA LEU A 487 16.36 -4.55 -16.09
C LEU A 487 14.83 -4.34 -16.14
N TRP A 488 14.29 -3.53 -15.24
CA TRP A 488 12.86 -3.24 -15.24
C TRP A 488 12.42 -2.43 -16.47
N ARG A 489 13.23 -1.48 -16.95
CA ARG A 489 12.90 -0.74 -18.19
C ARG A 489 12.84 -1.66 -19.40
N GLU A 490 13.69 -2.68 -19.46
CA GLU A 490 13.64 -3.74 -20.49
C GLU A 490 12.35 -4.56 -20.36
N LYS A 491 12.04 -5.07 -19.16
CA LYS A 491 10.77 -5.76 -18.89
C LYS A 491 9.56 -4.91 -19.28
N ARG A 492 9.57 -3.63 -18.94
CA ARG A 492 8.51 -2.69 -19.29
C ARG A 492 8.37 -2.52 -20.80
N HIS A 493 9.47 -2.52 -21.56
CA HIS A 493 9.42 -2.51 -23.02
C HIS A 493 8.74 -3.78 -23.55
N HIS A 494 9.16 -4.96 -23.07
CA HIS A 494 8.55 -6.24 -23.46
C HIS A 494 7.05 -6.29 -23.14
N LEU A 495 6.62 -5.81 -21.97
CA LEU A 495 5.19 -5.75 -21.60
C LEU A 495 4.31 -4.98 -22.59
N ARG A 496 4.86 -4.00 -23.31
CA ARG A 496 4.10 -3.22 -24.32
C ARG A 496 3.82 -4.02 -25.58
N LEU A 497 4.58 -5.08 -25.83
CA LEU A 497 4.54 -5.86 -27.07
C LEU A 497 3.76 -7.16 -26.90
N VAL A 498 3.80 -7.77 -25.70
CA VAL A 498 3.16 -9.07 -25.40
C VAL A 498 1.64 -9.05 -25.68
N LEU A 499 0.92 -8.10 -25.08
CA LEU A 499 -0.54 -8.02 -25.22
C LEU A 499 -0.98 -7.82 -26.70
N PRO A 500 -0.40 -6.87 -27.46
CA PRO A 500 -0.69 -6.72 -28.89
C PRO A 500 -0.39 -7.97 -29.71
N ALA A 501 0.77 -8.61 -29.49
CA ALA A 501 1.16 -9.81 -30.22
C ALA A 501 0.15 -10.94 -30.00
N TYR A 502 -0.25 -11.13 -28.74
CA TYR A 502 -1.29 -12.09 -28.36
C TYR A 502 -2.64 -11.80 -29.01
N LEU A 503 -3.15 -10.57 -28.94
CA LEU A 503 -4.44 -10.22 -29.54
C LEU A 503 -4.44 -10.32 -31.07
N ARG A 504 -3.31 -10.09 -31.75
CA ARG A 504 -3.20 -10.28 -33.20
C ARG A 504 -3.37 -11.75 -33.62
N GLY A 505 -3.00 -12.69 -32.75
CA GLY A 505 -3.26 -14.11 -32.96
C GLY A 505 -4.75 -14.48 -32.95
N MET A 506 -5.60 -13.64 -32.36
CA MET A 506 -7.04 -13.86 -32.18
C MET A 506 -7.85 -12.85 -32.99
N ARG A 507 -8.09 -13.15 -34.28
CA ARG A 507 -8.75 -12.23 -35.21
C ARG A 507 -10.12 -11.76 -34.68
N GLY A 508 -10.28 -10.44 -34.55
CA GLY A 508 -11.55 -9.80 -34.15
C GLY A 508 -11.84 -9.82 -32.65
N ALA A 509 -10.95 -10.38 -31.83
CA ALA A 509 -11.10 -10.45 -30.38
C ALA A 509 -10.58 -9.18 -29.69
N TRP A 510 -11.37 -8.65 -28.76
CA TRP A 510 -11.00 -7.55 -27.88
C TRP A 510 -10.96 -8.05 -26.43
N LEU A 511 -9.96 -7.62 -25.68
CA LEU A 511 -9.80 -7.96 -24.27
C LEU A 511 -10.63 -7.01 -23.40
N ILE A 512 -11.36 -7.57 -22.45
CA ILE A 512 -11.94 -6.82 -21.34
C ILE A 512 -10.84 -6.63 -20.28
N GLU A 513 -10.34 -5.40 -20.15
CA GLU A 513 -9.39 -5.07 -19.07
C GLU A 513 -10.11 -4.76 -17.75
N GLY A 514 -11.38 -4.37 -17.80
CA GLY A 514 -12.23 -4.25 -16.61
C GLY A 514 -13.59 -3.63 -16.89
N THR A 515 -14.53 -3.84 -15.97
CA THR A 515 -15.88 -3.25 -15.95
C THR A 515 -16.08 -2.46 -14.66
N THR A 516 -16.74 -1.31 -14.76
CA THR A 516 -17.15 -0.54 -13.58
C THR A 516 -18.30 0.41 -13.91
N TRP A 517 -18.69 1.25 -12.94
CA TRP A 517 -19.63 2.34 -13.09
C TRP A 517 -18.95 3.68 -12.86
N VAL A 518 -19.50 4.72 -13.48
CA VAL A 518 -19.07 6.10 -13.27
C VAL A 518 -20.26 7.02 -13.05
N SER A 519 -20.10 8.08 -12.26
CA SER A 519 -21.18 9.06 -12.08
C SER A 519 -21.51 9.74 -13.41
N ILE A 520 -22.80 10.02 -13.64
CA ILE A 520 -23.23 10.84 -14.77
C ILE A 520 -22.51 12.19 -14.80
N ARG A 521 -22.13 12.73 -13.63
CA ARG A 521 -21.40 13.99 -13.51
C ARG A 521 -19.99 13.91 -14.09
N SER A 522 -19.37 12.74 -14.02
CA SER A 522 -18.03 12.51 -14.55
C SER A 522 -18.06 12.32 -16.06
N CYS A 523 -19.04 11.57 -16.57
CA CYS A 523 -19.11 11.16 -17.98
C CYS A 523 -20.10 11.95 -18.88
N LEU A 524 -20.81 12.97 -18.36
CA LEU A 524 -21.85 13.70 -19.10
C LEU A 524 -21.44 14.11 -20.53
N ARG A 525 -20.22 14.66 -20.67
CA ARG A 525 -19.69 15.12 -21.98
C ARG A 525 -19.18 13.99 -22.88
N ALA A 526 -18.98 12.80 -22.32
CA ALA A 526 -18.50 11.62 -23.05
C ALA A 526 -19.64 10.80 -23.66
N LEU A 527 -20.88 10.98 -23.17
CA LEU A 527 -22.04 10.22 -23.62
C LEU A 527 -22.54 10.72 -24.98
N THR A 528 -22.84 9.80 -25.89
CA THR A 528 -23.56 10.13 -27.12
C THR A 528 -25.08 10.16 -26.86
N PRO A 529 -25.89 10.79 -27.73
CA PRO A 529 -27.35 10.73 -27.62
C PRO A 529 -27.89 9.29 -27.59
N ALA A 530 -27.25 8.38 -28.33
CA ALA A 530 -27.58 6.96 -28.33
C ALA A 530 -27.28 6.29 -26.98
N ASP A 531 -26.21 6.68 -26.30
CA ASP A 531 -25.89 6.19 -24.97
C ASP A 531 -26.93 6.66 -23.95
N VAL A 532 -27.29 7.95 -23.98
CA VAL A 532 -28.32 8.54 -23.10
C VAL A 532 -29.66 7.81 -23.25
N ALA A 533 -30.08 7.51 -24.47
CA ALA A 533 -31.32 6.78 -24.74
C ALA A 533 -31.38 5.38 -24.10
N ARG A 534 -30.22 4.74 -23.87
CA ARG A 534 -30.11 3.38 -23.33
C ARG A 534 -29.87 3.32 -21.82
N LEU A 535 -29.62 4.44 -21.14
CA LEU A 535 -29.27 4.44 -19.70
C LEU A 535 -30.35 3.78 -18.84
N THR A 536 -29.95 2.91 -17.92
CA THR A 536 -30.87 2.16 -17.04
C THR A 536 -30.88 2.65 -15.59
N PHE A 537 -29.83 3.38 -15.18
CA PHE A 537 -29.60 3.92 -13.84
C PHE A 537 -29.70 2.86 -12.73
N PRO A 538 -28.74 1.92 -12.63
CA PRO A 538 -28.79 0.85 -11.63
C PRO A 538 -28.94 1.39 -10.20
N GLY A 539 -29.83 0.78 -9.42
CA GLY A 539 -30.08 1.11 -8.01
C GLY A 539 -31.34 1.94 -7.78
N ILE A 540 -31.97 2.51 -8.82
CA ILE A 540 -33.27 3.19 -8.66
C ILE A 540 -34.38 2.22 -8.25
N GLU A 541 -34.19 0.93 -8.52
CA GLU A 541 -35.08 -0.17 -8.13
C GLU A 541 -35.20 -0.30 -6.61
N GLU A 542 -34.23 0.21 -5.85
CA GLU A 542 -34.26 0.26 -4.38
C GLU A 542 -35.03 1.48 -3.84
N LEU A 543 -35.46 2.40 -4.70
CA LEU A 543 -36.09 3.67 -4.32
C LEU A 543 -37.57 3.75 -4.70
N VAL A 544 -37.95 3.23 -5.86
CA VAL A 544 -39.31 3.36 -6.42
C VAL A 544 -39.97 2.02 -6.73
N GLN A 545 -41.30 2.01 -6.78
CA GLN A 545 -42.09 0.83 -7.12
C GLN A 545 -41.82 0.36 -8.56
N ALA A 546 -41.91 -0.96 -8.78
CA ALA A 546 -41.52 -1.59 -10.03
C ALA A 546 -42.30 -1.10 -11.27
N ASP A 547 -43.60 -0.82 -11.11
CA ASP A 547 -44.47 -0.29 -12.18
C ASP A 547 -44.11 1.16 -12.57
N LYS A 548 -43.43 1.90 -11.70
CA LYS A 548 -42.98 3.29 -11.95
C LYS A 548 -41.57 3.40 -12.53
N LEU A 549 -40.82 2.30 -12.59
CA LEU A 549 -39.45 2.29 -13.11
C LEU A 549 -39.33 2.75 -14.57
N PRO A 550 -40.20 2.32 -15.52
CA PRO A 550 -40.10 2.77 -16.90
C PRO A 550 -40.27 4.29 -17.03
N GLU A 551 -41.26 4.86 -16.32
CA GLU A 551 -41.52 6.31 -16.26
C GLU A 551 -40.32 7.05 -15.68
N LEU A 552 -39.78 6.58 -14.55
CA LEU A 552 -38.64 7.24 -13.90
C LEU A 552 -37.40 7.23 -14.80
N ARG A 553 -37.08 6.09 -15.42
CA ARG A 553 -35.94 5.98 -16.34
C ARG A 553 -36.11 6.93 -17.52
N GLN A 554 -37.30 7.01 -18.12
CA GLN A 554 -37.56 7.95 -19.21
C GLN A 554 -37.35 9.40 -18.76
N ARG A 555 -37.90 9.79 -17.61
CA ARG A 555 -37.75 11.14 -17.06
C ARG A 555 -36.28 11.48 -16.77
N LEU A 556 -35.54 10.56 -16.16
CA LEU A 556 -34.11 10.75 -15.89
C LEU A 556 -33.27 10.86 -17.17
N ARG A 557 -33.58 10.09 -18.22
CA ARG A 557 -32.91 10.23 -19.54
C ARG A 557 -33.14 11.61 -20.14
N SER A 558 -34.38 12.12 -20.06
CA SER A 558 -34.71 13.47 -20.51
C SER A 558 -33.93 14.53 -19.73
N VAL A 559 -33.86 14.41 -18.41
CA VAL A 559 -33.06 15.31 -17.57
C VAL A 559 -31.59 15.27 -17.97
N VAL A 560 -31.01 14.07 -18.16
CA VAL A 560 -29.61 13.93 -18.58
C VAL A 560 -29.38 14.58 -19.94
N ALA A 561 -30.28 14.41 -20.92
CA ALA A 561 -30.18 15.04 -22.23
C ALA A 561 -30.22 16.58 -22.14
N ILE A 562 -31.13 17.13 -21.33
CA ILE A 562 -31.22 18.58 -21.08
C ILE A 562 -29.94 19.10 -20.42
N VAL A 563 -29.48 18.44 -19.36
CA VAL A 563 -28.27 18.80 -18.63
C VAL A 563 -27.03 18.72 -19.53
N GLN A 564 -26.99 17.74 -20.44
CA GLN A 564 -25.93 17.63 -21.45
C GLN A 564 -25.92 18.83 -22.40
N GLN A 565 -27.08 19.22 -22.93
CA GLN A 565 -27.22 20.40 -23.79
C GLN A 565 -26.84 21.70 -23.06
N GLU A 566 -27.28 21.86 -21.81
CA GLU A 566 -26.93 23.04 -21.00
C GLU A 566 -25.44 23.08 -20.64
N SER A 567 -24.75 21.93 -20.64
CA SER A 567 -23.29 21.88 -20.42
C SER A 567 -22.44 22.52 -21.52
N GLU A 568 -23.04 22.75 -22.69
CA GLU A 568 -22.46 23.49 -23.81
C GLU A 568 -22.77 24.99 -23.73
N ARG A 569 -23.87 25.37 -23.06
CA ARG A 569 -24.36 26.76 -22.97
C ARG A 569 -23.85 27.50 -21.74
N LEU A 570 -23.77 26.80 -20.60
CA LEU A 570 -23.38 27.38 -19.33
C LEU A 570 -21.86 27.55 -19.24
N ALA A 571 -21.43 28.66 -18.64
CA ALA A 571 -20.00 28.98 -18.48
C ALA A 571 -19.28 28.05 -17.49
N SER A 572 -20.01 27.34 -16.62
CA SER A 572 -19.46 26.50 -15.57
C SER A 572 -20.20 25.17 -15.42
N MET A 573 -19.44 24.08 -15.31
CA MET A 573 -19.98 22.76 -14.97
C MET A 573 -20.65 22.71 -13.60
N PHE A 574 -20.31 23.65 -12.70
CA PHE A 574 -21.00 23.79 -11.41
C PHE A 574 -22.49 24.08 -11.60
N ASP A 575 -22.83 25.03 -12.47
CA ASP A 575 -24.22 25.43 -12.72
C ASP A 575 -25.02 24.30 -13.39
N VAL A 576 -24.38 23.56 -14.29
CA VAL A 576 -24.92 22.37 -14.95
C VAL A 576 -25.34 21.31 -13.93
N PHE A 577 -24.51 21.05 -12.91
CA PHE A 577 -24.84 20.03 -11.90
C PHE A 577 -25.75 20.53 -10.78
N ARG A 578 -25.83 21.85 -10.58
CA ARG A 578 -26.88 22.45 -9.77
C ARG A 578 -28.25 22.21 -10.41
N LEU A 579 -28.38 22.47 -11.71
CA LEU A 579 -29.58 22.15 -12.48
C LEU A 579 -29.96 20.67 -12.33
N LEU A 580 -29.01 19.75 -12.53
CA LEU A 580 -29.24 18.31 -12.30
C LEU A 580 -29.74 17.99 -10.88
N THR A 581 -29.22 18.69 -9.87
CA THR A 581 -29.60 18.47 -8.48
C THR A 581 -31.01 18.96 -8.20
N ASP A 582 -31.40 20.11 -8.74
CA ASP A 582 -32.74 20.68 -8.60
C ASP A 582 -33.79 19.80 -9.28
N GLU A 583 -33.51 19.33 -10.50
CA GLU A 583 -34.36 18.37 -11.22
C GLU A 583 -34.55 17.06 -10.45
N VAL A 584 -33.48 16.52 -9.86
CA VAL A 584 -33.56 15.31 -9.03
C VAL A 584 -34.42 15.53 -7.78
N ARG A 585 -34.30 16.68 -7.11
CA ARG A 585 -35.13 17.03 -5.95
C ARG A 585 -36.60 17.12 -6.34
N GLU A 586 -36.91 17.75 -7.47
CA GLU A 586 -38.28 17.84 -7.98
C GLU A 586 -38.87 16.45 -8.28
N ILE A 587 -38.11 15.58 -8.95
CA ILE A 587 -38.51 14.20 -9.22
C ILE A 587 -38.87 13.47 -7.92
N VAL A 588 -38.01 13.56 -6.90
CA VAL A 588 -38.25 12.91 -5.61
C VAL A 588 -39.53 13.45 -4.95
N SER A 589 -39.73 14.78 -4.97
CA SER A 589 -40.93 15.40 -4.40
C SER A 589 -42.21 14.89 -5.08
N VAL A 590 -42.22 14.82 -6.42
CA VAL A 590 -43.35 14.29 -7.19
C VAL A 590 -43.64 12.83 -6.88
N TYR A 591 -42.60 11.98 -6.85
CA TYR A 591 -42.76 10.54 -6.57
C TYR A 591 -43.23 10.29 -5.14
N ARG A 592 -42.78 11.10 -4.17
CA ARG A 592 -43.25 11.04 -2.79
C ARG A 592 -44.73 11.40 -2.69
N GLN A 593 -45.15 12.51 -3.28
CA GLN A 593 -46.56 12.95 -3.25
C GLN A 593 -47.51 11.94 -3.90
N ARG A 594 -47.05 11.25 -4.95
CA ARG A 594 -47.81 10.22 -5.66
C ARG A 594 -47.73 8.83 -5.04
N GLY A 595 -47.04 8.67 -3.91
CA GLY A 595 -46.86 7.37 -3.26
C GLY A 595 -46.06 6.36 -4.08
N GLY A 596 -45.20 6.82 -5.01
CA GLY A 596 -44.41 5.98 -5.91
C GLY A 596 -43.08 5.48 -5.31
N LEU A 597 -42.71 5.94 -4.12
CA LEU A 597 -41.52 5.48 -3.39
C LEU A 597 -41.80 4.11 -2.73
N LEU A 598 -40.75 3.29 -2.59
CA LEU A 598 -40.81 2.11 -1.74
C LEU A 598 -40.92 2.50 -0.26
N PRO A 599 -41.51 1.66 0.62
CA PRO A 599 -41.70 1.98 2.04
C PRO A 599 -40.40 2.40 2.75
N GLN A 600 -39.29 1.72 2.44
CA GLN A 600 -37.98 2.00 3.03
C GLN A 600 -37.42 3.36 2.60
N ALA A 601 -37.65 3.78 1.35
CA ALA A 601 -37.25 5.08 0.84
C ALA A 601 -38.20 6.20 1.32
N ALA A 602 -39.49 5.92 1.42
CA ALA A 602 -40.49 6.85 1.94
C ALA A 602 -40.23 7.23 3.41
N ALA A 603 -39.64 6.33 4.20
CA ALA A 603 -39.25 6.58 5.59
C ALA A 603 -38.05 7.54 5.75
N LEU A 604 -37.32 7.85 4.68
CA LEU A 604 -36.19 8.78 4.71
C LEU A 604 -36.66 10.23 4.50
N GLY A 605 -35.88 11.22 4.98
CA GLY A 605 -36.10 12.62 4.60
C GLY A 605 -35.95 12.85 3.09
N GLU A 606 -36.60 13.89 2.54
CA GLU A 606 -36.60 14.15 1.08
C GLU A 606 -35.19 14.30 0.51
N GLU A 607 -34.37 15.07 1.23
CA GLU A 607 -32.96 15.29 0.91
C GLU A 607 -32.16 13.98 0.82
N ARG A 608 -32.40 13.04 1.75
CA ARG A 608 -31.73 11.74 1.74
C ARG A 608 -32.17 10.86 0.58
N VAL A 609 -33.44 10.94 0.16
CA VAL A 609 -33.91 10.23 -1.04
C VAL A 609 -33.31 10.86 -2.29
N ALA A 610 -33.23 12.18 -2.36
CA ALA A 610 -32.54 12.89 -3.45
C ALA A 610 -31.06 12.53 -3.53
N ASP A 611 -30.37 12.41 -2.38
CA ASP A 611 -28.98 11.93 -2.33
C ASP A 611 -28.84 10.52 -2.87
N ARG A 612 -29.72 9.58 -2.47
CA ARG A 612 -29.72 8.22 -3.02
C ARG A 612 -30.03 8.19 -4.51
N LEU A 613 -30.99 8.99 -4.98
CA LEU A 613 -31.32 9.06 -6.40
C LEU A 613 -30.15 9.63 -7.22
N LYS A 614 -29.47 10.69 -6.72
CA LYS A 614 -28.21 11.20 -7.31
C LYS A 614 -27.13 10.13 -7.33
N GLU A 615 -27.02 9.33 -6.27
CA GLU A 615 -26.09 8.21 -6.21
C GLU A 615 -26.42 7.12 -7.22
N SER A 616 -27.69 6.89 -7.59
CA SER A 616 -28.09 5.95 -8.65
C SER A 616 -27.88 6.48 -10.08
N LEU A 617 -27.55 7.78 -10.25
CA LEU A 617 -27.17 8.35 -11.55
C LEU A 617 -25.74 7.93 -11.94
N ARG A 618 -25.56 6.61 -12.10
CA ARG A 618 -24.32 5.97 -12.51
C ARG A 618 -24.51 5.30 -13.87
N VAL A 619 -23.45 5.32 -14.65
CA VAL A 619 -23.39 4.72 -15.99
C VAL A 619 -22.37 3.58 -15.98
N PRO A 620 -22.78 2.33 -16.23
CA PRO A 620 -21.84 1.23 -16.38
C PRO A 620 -21.03 1.37 -17.67
N PHE A 621 -19.75 1.01 -17.62
CA PHE A 621 -18.90 0.96 -18.79
C PHE A 621 -17.87 -0.18 -18.70
N VAL A 622 -17.32 -0.53 -19.86
CA VAL A 622 -16.24 -1.50 -20.02
C VAL A 622 -15.03 -0.83 -20.65
N VAL A 623 -13.83 -1.17 -20.15
CA VAL A 623 -12.56 -0.82 -20.79
C VAL A 623 -12.12 -2.00 -21.63
N LEU A 624 -12.09 -1.77 -22.93
CA LEU A 624 -11.69 -2.76 -23.92
C LEU A 624 -10.28 -2.45 -24.40
N CYS A 625 -9.53 -3.50 -24.73
CA CYS A 625 -8.19 -3.38 -25.28
C CYS A 625 -8.10 -4.15 -26.59
N ARG A 626 -7.55 -3.48 -27.60
CA ARG A 626 -7.40 -4.00 -28.96
C ARG A 626 -5.97 -3.81 -29.47
N PRO A 627 -5.49 -4.67 -30.37
CA PRO A 627 -4.22 -4.43 -31.02
C PRO A 627 -4.31 -3.23 -31.97
N THR A 628 -3.23 -2.46 -32.06
CA THR A 628 -3.00 -1.41 -33.06
C THR A 628 -1.85 -1.84 -33.98
N ALA A 629 -1.51 -0.99 -34.96
CA ALA A 629 -0.40 -1.26 -35.87
C ALA A 629 0.96 -1.40 -35.14
N GLN A 630 1.14 -0.71 -34.01
CA GLN A 630 2.42 -0.68 -33.28
C GLN A 630 2.33 -1.22 -31.85
N ASP A 631 1.14 -1.24 -31.24
CA ASP A 631 0.97 -1.55 -29.81
C ASP A 631 -0.49 -1.97 -29.46
N ALA A 632 -0.96 -1.65 -28.25
CA ALA A 632 -2.33 -1.85 -27.79
C ALA A 632 -3.00 -0.48 -27.57
N GLY A 633 -4.29 -0.42 -27.92
CA GLY A 633 -5.16 0.73 -27.71
C GLY A 633 -6.33 0.37 -26.82
N ARG A 634 -6.67 1.25 -25.87
CA ARG A 634 -7.87 1.11 -25.04
C ARG A 634 -9.02 1.94 -25.55
N GLU A 635 -10.22 1.42 -25.37
CA GLU A 635 -11.47 2.10 -25.66
C GLU A 635 -12.48 1.90 -24.53
N VAL A 636 -13.27 2.94 -24.25
CA VAL A 636 -14.36 2.90 -23.28
C VAL A 636 -15.68 2.75 -24.03
N ARG A 637 -16.51 1.80 -23.59
CA ARG A 637 -17.88 1.60 -24.10
C ARG A 637 -18.88 1.66 -22.95
N PHE A 638 -19.86 2.56 -23.03
CA PHE A 638 -20.95 2.65 -22.07
C PHE A 638 -22.00 1.56 -22.31
N LEU A 639 -22.55 1.01 -21.22
CA LEU A 639 -23.51 -0.09 -21.23
C LEU A 639 -24.89 0.40 -20.77
N PRO A 640 -25.99 -0.23 -21.23
CA PRO A 640 -26.04 -1.43 -22.08
C PRO A 640 -25.79 -1.16 -23.57
N LEU A 641 -25.29 -2.18 -24.27
CA LEU A 641 -25.16 -2.22 -25.73
C LEU A 641 -25.92 -3.45 -26.26
N GLY A 642 -27.08 -3.23 -26.88
CA GLY A 642 -28.02 -4.31 -27.18
C GLY A 642 -28.49 -4.98 -25.88
N GLU A 643 -28.34 -6.31 -25.80
CA GLU A 643 -28.65 -7.10 -24.60
C GLU A 643 -27.47 -7.17 -23.61
N MET A 644 -26.29 -6.66 -23.97
CA MET A 644 -25.09 -6.76 -23.13
C MET A 644 -25.13 -5.77 -21.97
N THR A 645 -25.02 -6.31 -20.75
CA THR A 645 -24.98 -5.58 -19.49
C THR A 645 -23.64 -5.77 -18.78
N SER A 646 -23.33 -4.93 -17.78
CA SER A 646 -22.11 -5.09 -16.98
C SER A 646 -22.04 -6.45 -16.28
N ALA A 647 -23.17 -7.02 -15.87
CA ALA A 647 -23.23 -8.32 -15.22
C ALA A 647 -22.95 -9.48 -16.20
N ALA A 648 -23.38 -9.35 -17.46
CA ALA A 648 -23.11 -10.35 -18.50
C ALA A 648 -21.61 -10.45 -18.85
N LEU A 649 -20.83 -9.40 -18.55
CA LEU A 649 -19.39 -9.33 -18.84
C LEU A 649 -18.50 -9.62 -17.61
N ASP A 650 -19.08 -10.00 -16.48
CA ASP A 650 -18.33 -10.11 -15.22
C ASP A 650 -17.26 -11.21 -15.28
N GLU A 651 -17.58 -12.36 -15.89
CA GLU A 651 -16.69 -13.51 -16.04
C GLU A 651 -16.22 -13.71 -17.50
N VAL A 652 -16.32 -12.66 -18.31
CA VAL A 652 -15.93 -12.68 -19.73
C VAL A 652 -14.59 -11.96 -19.90
N GLU A 653 -13.63 -12.63 -20.53
CA GLU A 653 -12.30 -12.07 -20.79
C GLU A 653 -12.19 -11.49 -22.20
N LEU A 654 -12.71 -12.20 -23.21
CA LEU A 654 -12.66 -11.82 -24.61
C LEU A 654 -14.07 -11.62 -25.17
N VAL A 655 -14.19 -10.59 -26.01
CA VAL A 655 -15.43 -10.29 -26.72
C VAL A 655 -15.15 -10.00 -28.19
N SER A 656 -16.17 -10.15 -29.02
CA SER A 656 -16.14 -9.66 -30.39
C SER A 656 -16.17 -8.12 -30.42
N ALA A 657 -15.45 -7.54 -31.37
CA ALA A 657 -15.26 -6.09 -31.50
C ALA A 657 -16.57 -5.27 -31.59
N ASP A 658 -17.55 -5.77 -32.38
CA ASP A 658 -18.71 -4.97 -32.77
C ASP A 658 -19.93 -5.19 -31.87
N THR A 659 -20.15 -6.42 -31.40
CA THR A 659 -21.36 -6.79 -30.65
C THR A 659 -21.11 -6.99 -29.15
N LEU A 660 -19.85 -6.99 -28.72
CA LEU A 660 -19.40 -7.37 -27.38
C LEU A 660 -19.89 -8.76 -26.94
N GLN A 661 -20.25 -9.63 -27.90
CA GLN A 661 -20.61 -11.00 -27.57
C GLN A 661 -19.40 -11.76 -27.02
N PRO A 662 -19.55 -12.47 -25.89
CA PRO A 662 -18.48 -13.26 -25.29
C PRO A 662 -17.89 -14.26 -26.28
N LEU A 663 -16.56 -14.35 -26.31
CA LEU A 663 -15.83 -15.38 -27.05
C LEU A 663 -15.46 -16.52 -26.08
N PRO A 664 -15.52 -17.80 -26.51
CA PRO A 664 -15.19 -18.93 -25.67
C PRO A 664 -13.69 -18.94 -25.34
N ALA A 665 -13.37 -19.05 -24.05
CA ALA A 665 -11.99 -19.08 -23.59
C ALA A 665 -11.25 -20.33 -24.09
N GLN A 666 -10.14 -20.15 -24.81
CA GLN A 666 -9.22 -21.23 -25.20
C GLN A 666 -8.17 -21.50 -24.09
N PRO A 667 -7.72 -22.76 -23.91
CA PRO A 667 -6.76 -23.13 -22.85
C PRO A 667 -5.38 -22.47 -22.94
N THR A 668 -5.04 -21.87 -24.09
CA THR A 668 -3.77 -21.16 -24.34
C THR A 668 -3.89 -19.65 -24.18
N GLU A 669 -5.05 -19.17 -23.71
CA GLU A 669 -5.31 -17.75 -23.59
C GLU A 669 -4.55 -17.12 -22.42
N LEU A 670 -4.12 -15.88 -22.61
CA LEU A 670 -3.48 -15.04 -21.62
C LEU A 670 -4.53 -14.24 -20.84
N PRO A 671 -4.72 -14.50 -19.54
CA PRO A 671 -5.37 -13.55 -18.65
C PRO A 671 -4.37 -13.04 -17.64
N PHE A 672 -3.30 -12.39 -18.12
CA PHE A 672 -2.17 -11.72 -17.42
C PHE A 672 -1.76 -12.16 -16.00
N TRP A 673 -2.00 -13.42 -15.60
CA TRP A 673 -1.21 -14.32 -14.75
C TRP A 673 -1.97 -15.57 -14.23
N ASN A 674 -3.27 -15.77 -14.50
CA ASN A 674 -3.96 -16.96 -13.96
C ASN A 674 -3.37 -18.29 -14.42
N ILE A 675 -3.26 -19.22 -13.46
CA ILE A 675 -2.95 -20.63 -13.68
C ILE A 675 -4.19 -21.31 -14.25
N ARG A 676 -4.29 -21.38 -15.57
CA ARG A 676 -5.02 -22.44 -16.29
C ARG A 676 -4.28 -22.77 -17.58
N ALA A 677 -3.15 -23.45 -17.48
CA ALA A 677 -2.52 -24.09 -18.62
C ALA A 677 -2.67 -25.61 -18.43
N GLN A 678 -3.38 -26.28 -19.35
CA GLN A 678 -3.24 -27.72 -19.52
C GLN A 678 -2.09 -28.00 -20.48
N ARG A 679 -1.33 -29.05 -20.17
CA ARG A 679 -0.18 -29.54 -20.94
C ARG A 679 -0.60 -29.84 -22.38
N SER A 680 0.02 -29.20 -23.37
CA SER A 680 0.03 -29.71 -24.75
C SER A 680 1.37 -30.37 -25.05
N ALA A 681 1.31 -31.46 -25.82
CA ALA A 681 2.48 -32.19 -26.28
C ALA A 681 3.20 -31.41 -27.40
N GLN A 682 4.53 -31.37 -27.28
CA GLN A 682 5.55 -31.02 -28.28
C GLN A 682 5.65 -29.54 -28.71
N GLY A 683 6.79 -28.94 -28.37
CA GLY A 683 7.32 -27.70 -28.95
C GLY A 683 8.64 -27.98 -29.70
N SER A 684 8.85 -27.29 -30.82
CA SER A 684 10.03 -27.42 -31.67
C SER A 684 11.26 -26.74 -31.05
N ARG A 685 12.41 -27.40 -31.18
CA ARG A 685 13.72 -26.94 -30.69
C ARG A 685 14.20 -25.66 -31.39
N ALA A 686 14.54 -24.64 -30.61
CA ALA A 686 15.47 -23.59 -31.00
C ALA A 686 16.40 -23.32 -29.81
N GLY A 687 17.68 -23.68 -29.90
CA GLY A 687 18.67 -23.39 -28.87
C GLY A 687 19.09 -21.92 -28.93
N GLY A 688 18.45 -21.08 -28.13
CA GLY A 688 18.68 -19.64 -28.08
C GLY A 688 19.17 -19.18 -26.70
N SER A 689 19.78 -18.00 -26.63
CA SER A 689 19.98 -17.35 -25.33
C SER A 689 18.63 -16.98 -24.70
N LEU A 690 18.55 -16.93 -23.36
CA LEU A 690 17.36 -16.49 -22.59
C LEU A 690 16.68 -15.27 -23.21
N ARG A 691 17.50 -14.28 -23.59
CA ARG A 691 17.04 -13.04 -24.19
C ARG A 691 16.36 -13.26 -25.55
N GLN A 692 16.93 -14.09 -26.41
CA GLN A 692 16.35 -14.40 -27.72
C GLN A 692 15.02 -15.15 -27.61
N VAL A 693 14.90 -16.08 -26.66
CA VAL A 693 13.65 -16.80 -26.42
C VAL A 693 12.57 -15.86 -25.90
N ILE A 694 12.91 -14.96 -24.96
CA ILE A 694 11.99 -13.93 -24.47
C ILE A 694 11.59 -12.97 -25.59
N GLU A 695 12.54 -12.43 -26.36
CA GLU A 695 12.27 -11.52 -27.47
C GLU A 695 11.35 -12.17 -28.51
N SER A 696 11.62 -13.42 -28.91
CA SER A 696 10.76 -14.18 -29.83
C SER A 696 9.34 -14.40 -29.30
N ALA A 697 9.19 -14.79 -28.02
CA ALA A 697 7.89 -15.01 -27.39
C ALA A 697 7.11 -13.69 -27.19
N VAL A 698 7.81 -12.57 -26.96
CA VAL A 698 7.24 -11.23 -26.84
C VAL A 698 6.74 -10.72 -28.19
N GLU A 699 7.51 -10.91 -29.27
CA GLU A 699 7.18 -10.42 -30.62
C GLU A 699 6.06 -11.22 -31.28
N ASN A 700 6.09 -12.54 -31.12
CA ASN A 700 5.18 -13.45 -31.82
C ASN A 700 4.01 -13.96 -30.96
N GLY A 701 4.02 -13.61 -29.66
CA GLY A 701 3.16 -14.24 -28.66
C GLY A 701 3.68 -15.62 -28.22
N PRO A 702 3.39 -16.06 -26.99
CA PRO A 702 3.80 -17.37 -26.50
C PRO A 702 3.11 -18.48 -27.30
N ARG A 703 3.89 -19.43 -27.81
CA ARG A 703 3.44 -20.57 -28.63
C ARG A 703 3.30 -21.86 -27.85
N SER A 704 3.85 -21.91 -26.63
CA SER A 704 3.81 -23.06 -25.74
C SER A 704 3.54 -22.68 -24.29
N ALA A 705 3.12 -23.65 -23.47
CA ALA A 705 2.97 -23.45 -22.03
C ALA A 705 4.30 -23.13 -21.33
N GLY A 706 5.43 -23.64 -21.85
CA GLY A 706 6.77 -23.36 -21.35
C GLY A 706 7.20 -21.91 -21.64
N GLU A 707 6.98 -21.41 -22.86
CA GLU A 707 7.24 -20.00 -23.19
C GLU A 707 6.37 -19.06 -22.35
N LEU A 708 5.12 -19.44 -22.10
CA LEU A 708 4.23 -18.70 -21.21
C LEU A 708 4.74 -18.66 -19.76
N ALA A 709 5.16 -19.82 -19.21
CA ALA A 709 5.74 -19.90 -17.87
C ALA A 709 7.03 -19.07 -17.76
N LEU A 710 7.88 -19.10 -18.80
CA LEU A 710 9.09 -18.30 -18.90
C LEU A 710 8.78 -16.80 -18.87
N LEU A 711 7.81 -16.33 -19.67
CA LEU A 711 7.39 -14.93 -19.66
C LEU A 711 6.86 -14.51 -18.28
N ARG A 712 6.08 -15.36 -17.61
CA ARG A 712 5.56 -15.10 -16.25
C ARG A 712 6.69 -14.88 -15.24
N LEU A 713 7.68 -15.78 -15.24
CA LEU A 713 8.86 -15.66 -14.39
C LEU A 713 9.69 -14.43 -14.76
N TRP A 714 9.92 -14.18 -16.05
CA TRP A 714 10.66 -13.01 -16.53
C TRP A 714 10.10 -11.71 -15.96
N PHE A 715 8.78 -11.55 -15.93
CA PHE A 715 8.12 -10.36 -15.43
C PHE A 715 7.98 -10.30 -13.89
N MET A 716 8.46 -11.29 -13.14
CA MET A 716 8.62 -11.15 -11.68
C MET A 716 9.66 -10.06 -11.35
N PRO A 717 9.56 -9.35 -10.21
CA PRO A 717 10.54 -8.32 -9.85
C PRO A 717 11.97 -8.87 -9.73
N ASP A 718 12.13 -10.00 -9.02
CA ASP A 718 13.41 -10.67 -8.77
C ASP A 718 13.23 -12.19 -8.97
N PRO A 719 13.12 -12.68 -10.22
CA PRO A 719 12.94 -14.10 -10.47
C PRO A 719 14.20 -14.86 -10.05
N PRO A 720 14.10 -15.91 -9.22
CA PRO A 720 15.24 -16.74 -8.88
C PRO A 720 15.89 -17.27 -10.15
N ARG A 721 17.17 -16.97 -10.36
CA ARG A 721 17.93 -17.37 -11.56
C ARG A 721 17.77 -18.86 -11.92
N PRO A 722 17.81 -19.81 -10.95
CA PRO A 722 17.57 -21.22 -11.26
C PRO A 722 16.18 -21.53 -11.81
N LEU A 723 15.13 -20.80 -11.37
CA LEU A 723 13.77 -20.98 -11.92
C LEU A 723 13.66 -20.41 -13.34
N LEU A 724 14.34 -19.29 -13.60
CA LEU A 724 14.36 -18.67 -14.92
C LEU A 724 15.11 -19.55 -15.94
N GLU A 725 16.26 -20.12 -15.53
CA GLU A 725 17.01 -21.09 -16.31
C GLU A 725 16.20 -22.37 -16.54
N ARG A 726 15.50 -22.86 -15.52
CA ARG A 726 14.60 -24.01 -15.63
C ARG A 726 13.46 -23.78 -16.62
N ALA A 727 12.78 -22.65 -16.51
CA ALA A 727 11.67 -22.32 -17.40
C ALA A 727 12.14 -22.05 -18.83
N LEU A 728 13.37 -21.58 -19.01
CA LEU A 728 14.00 -21.50 -20.34
C LEU A 728 14.17 -22.90 -20.94
N LEU A 729 14.71 -23.85 -20.17
CA LEU A 729 14.85 -25.25 -20.59
C LEU A 729 13.49 -25.88 -20.93
N ASP A 730 12.47 -25.64 -20.11
CA ASP A 730 11.12 -26.13 -20.35
C ASP A 730 10.46 -25.47 -21.58
N ALA A 731 10.72 -24.18 -21.82
CA ALA A 731 10.28 -23.46 -23.03
C ALA A 731 10.95 -24.00 -24.30
N GLU A 732 12.22 -24.40 -24.22
CA GLU A 732 13.00 -25.00 -25.31
C GLU A 732 12.76 -26.51 -25.48
N GLY A 733 12.00 -27.14 -24.57
CA GLY A 733 11.70 -28.58 -24.61
C GLY A 733 12.88 -29.48 -24.21
N VAL A 734 13.80 -28.98 -23.38
CA VAL A 734 14.95 -29.72 -22.85
C VAL A 734 14.52 -30.54 -21.62
N ALA A 735 14.91 -31.82 -21.57
CA ALA A 735 14.57 -32.71 -20.47
C ALA A 735 15.12 -32.18 -19.12
N PRO A 736 14.45 -32.45 -17.99
CA PRO A 736 14.84 -31.90 -16.72
C PRO A 736 16.29 -32.22 -16.33
N GLU A 737 17.08 -31.18 -16.02
CA GLU A 737 18.26 -31.37 -15.17
C GLU A 737 17.85 -31.82 -13.76
N PRO A 738 18.72 -32.53 -13.03
CA PRO A 738 18.44 -33.02 -11.69
C PRO A 738 18.06 -31.88 -10.71
N PRO A 739 17.26 -32.18 -9.68
CA PRO A 739 16.75 -31.18 -8.75
C PRO A 739 17.87 -30.38 -8.07
N THR A 740 17.67 -29.06 -7.95
CA THR A 740 18.63 -28.13 -7.34
C THR A 740 18.83 -28.46 -5.85
N PRO A 741 20.08 -28.66 -5.40
CA PRO A 741 20.36 -28.89 -3.98
C PRO A 741 20.07 -27.63 -3.17
N VAL A 742 19.37 -27.76 -2.05
CA VAL A 742 19.10 -26.67 -1.10
C VAL A 742 19.65 -26.97 0.27
N ARG A 743 19.90 -25.92 1.05
CA ARG A 743 20.04 -26.04 2.50
C ARG A 743 18.72 -25.68 3.13
N ALA A 744 18.20 -26.56 3.95
CA ALA A 744 16.92 -26.39 4.61
C ALA A 744 17.05 -26.55 6.11
N LEU A 745 16.20 -25.81 6.80
CA LEU A 745 15.97 -25.83 8.22
C LEU A 745 14.53 -26.29 8.43
N PHE A 746 14.37 -27.26 9.30
CA PHE A 746 13.08 -27.77 9.72
C PHE A 746 12.90 -27.46 11.20
N TYR A 747 11.75 -26.89 11.54
CA TYR A 747 11.30 -26.64 12.89
C TYR A 747 9.93 -27.31 13.10
N LEU A 748 9.80 -27.99 14.22
CA LEU A 748 8.52 -28.52 14.71
C LEU A 748 8.29 -28.00 16.13
N GLY A 749 7.14 -27.39 16.36
CA GLY A 749 6.63 -27.01 17.68
C GLY A 749 5.36 -27.79 18.01
N GLU A 750 5.16 -28.14 19.27
CA GLU A 750 4.01 -28.89 19.77
C GLU A 750 3.47 -28.23 21.05
N VAL A 751 2.16 -28.01 21.12
CA VAL A 751 1.50 -27.61 22.38
C VAL A 751 1.49 -28.79 23.36
N VAL A 752 2.11 -28.59 24.52
CA VAL A 752 2.18 -29.56 25.62
C VAL A 752 1.08 -29.32 26.64
N ASP A 753 0.81 -28.05 26.95
CA ASP A 753 -0.28 -27.61 27.82
C ASP A 753 -0.95 -26.39 27.17
N CYS A 754 -2.27 -26.41 27.09
CA CYS A 754 -3.06 -25.30 26.55
C CYS A 754 -3.17 -24.14 27.55
N GLY A 755 -2.81 -24.35 28.82
CA GLY A 755 -3.06 -23.41 29.90
C GLY A 755 -4.45 -23.63 30.52
N LYS A 756 -4.60 -23.25 31.79
CA LYS A 756 -5.81 -23.56 32.58
C LYS A 756 -7.09 -22.86 32.12
N GLU A 757 -6.96 -21.78 31.34
CA GLU A 757 -8.09 -20.93 30.92
C GLU A 757 -8.38 -20.98 29.42
N LEU A 758 -7.64 -21.79 28.65
CA LEU A 758 -7.78 -21.84 27.19
C LEU A 758 -8.24 -23.22 26.73
N THR A 759 -9.08 -23.24 25.70
CA THR A 759 -9.39 -24.46 24.96
C THR A 759 -8.23 -24.85 24.05
N ALA A 760 -8.18 -26.12 23.64
CA ALA A 760 -7.18 -26.60 22.69
C ALA A 760 -7.19 -25.83 21.36
N ALA A 761 -8.39 -25.43 20.89
CA ALA A 761 -8.52 -24.66 19.65
C ALA A 761 -7.92 -23.25 19.79
N GLU A 762 -8.12 -22.58 20.92
CA GLU A 762 -7.56 -21.25 21.19
C GLU A 762 -6.04 -21.31 21.34
N ALA A 763 -5.52 -22.32 22.05
CA ALA A 763 -4.08 -22.54 22.16
C ALA A 763 -3.43 -22.83 20.80
N HIS A 764 -4.11 -23.58 19.93
CA HIS A 764 -3.67 -23.79 18.55
C HIS A 764 -3.63 -22.48 17.77
N GLU A 765 -4.68 -21.66 17.81
CA GLU A 765 -4.69 -20.38 17.09
C GLU A 765 -3.59 -19.44 17.58
N LEU A 766 -3.36 -19.40 18.90
CA LEU A 766 -2.28 -18.62 19.52
C LEU A 766 -0.90 -19.07 19.07
N LEU A 767 -0.65 -20.39 19.01
CA LEU A 767 0.62 -20.93 18.50
C LEU A 767 0.86 -20.50 17.04
N GLY A 768 -0.16 -20.58 16.19
CA GLY A 768 -0.09 -20.12 14.81
C GLY A 768 0.16 -18.60 14.69
N ARG A 769 -0.45 -17.80 15.58
CA ARG A 769 -0.22 -16.34 15.64
C ARG A 769 1.21 -16.01 16.08
N ALA A 770 1.70 -16.65 17.14
CA ALA A 770 3.06 -16.50 17.63
C ALA A 770 4.10 -16.85 16.54
N ALA A 771 3.83 -17.90 15.74
CA ALA A 771 4.67 -18.26 14.60
C ALA A 771 4.73 -17.17 13.51
N ARG A 772 3.60 -16.52 13.22
CA ARG A 772 3.54 -15.44 12.23
C ARG A 772 4.30 -14.20 12.70
N GLU A 773 4.21 -13.86 13.98
CA GLU A 773 4.99 -12.77 14.60
C GLU A 773 6.50 -13.07 14.62
N ALA A 774 6.87 -14.32 14.91
CA ALA A 774 8.26 -14.76 14.92
C ALA A 774 8.89 -14.91 13.52
N ARG A 775 8.10 -14.87 12.45
CA ARG A 775 8.55 -15.18 11.07
C ARG A 775 9.72 -14.31 10.62
N ALA A 776 9.85 -13.08 11.13
CA ALA A 776 10.96 -12.17 10.83
C ALA A 776 12.35 -12.83 10.98
N TYR A 777 12.50 -13.77 11.92
CA TYR A 777 13.77 -14.48 12.12
C TYR A 777 14.11 -15.47 11.02
N LEU A 778 13.15 -15.85 10.17
CA LEU A 778 13.34 -16.77 9.03
C LEU A 778 13.28 -16.05 7.68
N GLU A 779 13.14 -14.71 7.65
CA GLU A 779 12.94 -13.95 6.40
C GLU A 779 14.17 -13.89 5.48
N ALA A 780 15.36 -14.25 5.99
CA ALA A 780 16.54 -14.45 5.15
C ALA A 780 16.44 -15.71 4.25
N TYR A 781 15.42 -16.54 4.47
CA TYR A 781 15.19 -17.82 3.79
C TYR A 781 13.80 -17.82 3.11
N GLU A 782 13.65 -18.63 2.06
CA GLU A 782 12.32 -19.00 1.58
C GLU A 782 11.67 -19.88 2.65
N SER A 783 10.51 -19.48 3.18
CA SER A 783 9.90 -20.16 4.32
C SER A 783 8.40 -20.43 4.16
N SER A 784 8.00 -21.61 4.63
CA SER A 784 6.61 -22.09 4.72
C SER A 784 6.30 -22.46 6.17
N ILE A 785 5.17 -21.99 6.68
CA ILE A 785 4.71 -22.30 8.04
C ILE A 785 3.31 -22.90 7.91
N GLY A 786 3.11 -24.07 8.49
CA GLY A 786 1.84 -24.77 8.52
C GLY A 786 1.53 -25.25 9.93
N GLN A 787 0.24 -25.40 10.23
CA GLN A 787 -0.20 -25.93 11.51
C GLN A 787 -1.18 -27.06 11.29
N ILE A 788 -0.96 -28.18 12.00
CA ILE A 788 -1.79 -29.38 11.96
C ILE A 788 -2.14 -29.74 13.40
N GLY A 789 -3.32 -29.27 13.84
CA GLY A 789 -3.75 -29.41 15.24
C GLY A 789 -2.74 -28.77 16.21
N PRO A 790 -2.19 -29.52 17.18
CA PRO A 790 -1.23 -29.00 18.15
C PRO A 790 0.19 -28.82 17.59
N LEU A 791 0.44 -29.27 16.36
CA LEU A 791 1.76 -29.24 15.74
C LEU A 791 1.91 -28.05 14.80
N LEU A 792 2.95 -27.26 15.03
CA LEU A 792 3.41 -26.18 14.17
C LEU A 792 4.65 -26.65 13.41
N LEU A 793 4.58 -26.62 12.09
CA LEU A 793 5.70 -26.91 11.20
C LEU A 793 6.18 -25.61 10.57
N ALA A 794 7.48 -25.35 10.64
CA ALA A 794 8.13 -24.32 9.84
C ALA A 794 9.29 -24.92 9.05
N ILE A 795 9.30 -24.67 7.75
CA ILE A 795 10.37 -25.06 6.83
C ILE A 795 10.96 -23.77 6.29
N ALA A 796 12.28 -23.62 6.34
CA ALA A 796 13.00 -22.50 5.76
C ALA A 796 14.15 -23.03 4.92
N PHE A 797 14.39 -22.52 3.72
CA PHE A 797 15.46 -23.01 2.85
C PHE A 797 16.14 -21.92 2.03
N GLU A 798 17.36 -22.21 1.61
CA GLU A 798 18.22 -21.36 0.78
C GLU A 798 18.73 -22.16 -0.43
N ARG A 799 18.78 -21.49 -1.59
CA ARG A 799 19.33 -22.03 -2.84
C ARG A 799 20.78 -21.55 -3.04
N PRO A 800 21.62 -22.29 -3.76
CA PRO A 800 22.95 -21.81 -4.14
C PRO A 800 22.88 -20.48 -4.93
N PRO A 801 23.82 -19.54 -4.70
CA PRO A 801 24.90 -19.60 -3.71
C PRO A 801 24.38 -19.31 -2.29
N TYR A 802 24.71 -20.19 -1.34
CA TYR A 802 24.31 -20.01 0.07
C TYR A 802 24.96 -18.76 0.67
N ARG A 803 24.13 -17.78 1.06
CA ARG A 803 24.52 -16.53 1.69
C ARG A 803 24.71 -16.68 3.19
N THR A 804 24.11 -17.72 3.78
CA THR A 804 24.16 -18.01 5.21
C THR A 804 24.90 -19.31 5.51
N GLY A 805 25.61 -19.32 6.64
CA GLY A 805 26.17 -20.56 7.19
C GLY A 805 25.09 -21.43 7.83
N LEU A 806 25.30 -22.76 7.92
CA LEU A 806 24.39 -23.66 8.63
C LEU A 806 24.19 -23.24 10.10
N ASP A 807 25.24 -22.76 10.77
CA ASP A 807 25.16 -22.24 12.14
C ASP A 807 24.29 -20.96 12.24
N GLU A 808 24.31 -20.09 11.24
CA GLU A 808 23.47 -18.87 11.21
C GLU A 808 22.00 -19.23 10.99
N ALA A 809 21.72 -20.25 10.17
CA ALA A 809 20.39 -20.80 9.97
C ALA A 809 19.84 -21.44 11.25
N LEU A 810 20.64 -22.25 11.94
CA LEU A 810 20.27 -22.86 13.22
C LEU A 810 20.10 -21.82 14.33
N GLN A 811 20.89 -20.74 14.33
CA GLN A 811 20.69 -19.62 15.26
C GLN A 811 19.36 -18.90 14.98
N SER A 812 19.01 -18.72 13.71
CA SER A 812 17.75 -18.11 13.27
C SER A 812 16.56 -18.98 13.69
N ALA A 813 16.67 -20.29 13.54
CA ALA A 813 15.72 -21.29 14.03
C ALA A 813 15.53 -21.20 15.55
N GLY A 814 16.62 -21.11 16.31
CA GLY A 814 16.57 -21.00 17.76
C GLY A 814 15.88 -19.72 18.22
N ARG A 815 16.12 -18.59 17.53
CA ARG A 815 15.42 -17.32 17.82
C ARG A 815 13.94 -17.39 17.47
N PHE A 816 13.61 -18.00 16.34
CA PHE A 816 12.22 -18.28 15.96
C PHE A 816 11.52 -19.10 17.04
N ALA A 817 12.10 -20.23 17.44
CA ALA A 817 11.58 -21.10 18.49
C ALA A 817 11.37 -20.37 19.82
N GLN A 818 12.35 -19.57 20.23
CA GLN A 818 12.29 -18.78 21.46
C GLN A 818 11.15 -17.76 21.43
N GLU A 819 10.98 -17.06 20.32
CA GLU A 819 9.92 -16.06 20.16
C GLU A 819 8.53 -16.72 20.19
N VAL A 820 8.37 -17.85 19.49
CA VAL A 820 7.13 -18.64 19.52
C VAL A 820 6.81 -19.11 20.94
N ALA A 821 7.79 -19.69 21.63
CA ALA A 821 7.60 -20.19 23.00
C ALA A 821 7.30 -19.06 23.99
N ARG A 822 7.98 -17.91 23.87
CA ARG A 822 7.72 -16.73 24.71
C ARG A 822 6.29 -16.20 24.52
N SER A 823 5.89 -15.97 23.27
CA SER A 823 4.56 -15.43 22.94
C SER A 823 3.43 -16.38 23.39
N ALA A 824 3.64 -17.69 23.22
CA ALA A 824 2.72 -18.71 23.74
C ALA A 824 2.64 -18.71 25.28
N LEU A 825 3.79 -18.63 25.96
CA LEU A 825 3.87 -18.69 27.42
C LEU A 825 3.21 -17.48 28.11
N GLU A 826 3.19 -16.30 27.48
CA GLU A 826 2.45 -15.13 27.97
C GLU A 826 0.95 -15.41 28.18
N HIS A 827 0.41 -16.44 27.51
CA HIS A 827 -0.97 -16.89 27.63
C HIS A 827 -1.10 -18.22 28.39
N GLY A 828 -0.04 -18.67 29.06
CA GLY A 828 0.00 -19.94 29.79
C GLY A 828 0.12 -21.18 28.90
N VAL A 829 0.37 -21.01 27.59
CA VAL A 829 0.53 -22.13 26.64
C VAL A 829 1.99 -22.59 26.65
N VAL A 830 2.21 -23.88 26.91
CA VAL A 830 3.54 -24.47 26.99
C VAL A 830 3.86 -25.21 25.68
N VAL A 831 5.00 -24.88 25.07
CA VAL A 831 5.42 -25.44 23.78
C VAL A 831 6.70 -26.28 23.93
N ARG A 832 6.72 -27.43 23.29
CA ARG A 832 7.93 -28.23 23.04
C ARG A 832 8.33 -28.07 21.59
N ALA A 833 9.62 -27.98 21.29
CA ALA A 833 10.07 -27.81 19.93
C ALA A 833 11.34 -28.60 19.59
N ALA A 834 11.53 -28.85 18.30
CA ALA A 834 12.74 -29.41 17.73
C ALA A 834 13.12 -28.65 16.47
N ALA A 835 14.42 -28.50 16.23
CA ALA A 835 14.95 -27.95 14.99
C ALA A 835 16.18 -28.72 14.50
N CYS A 836 16.27 -28.90 13.19
CA CYS A 836 17.39 -29.53 12.52
C CYS A 836 17.60 -28.88 11.14
N ALA A 837 18.85 -28.79 10.69
CA ALA A 837 19.21 -28.30 9.36
C ALA A 837 19.91 -29.41 8.57
N GLY A 838 19.71 -29.40 7.26
CA GLY A 838 20.34 -30.36 6.36
C GLY A 838 20.21 -29.97 4.90
N GLU A 839 20.89 -30.72 4.03
CA GLU A 839 20.74 -30.57 2.59
C GLU A 839 19.51 -31.34 2.10
N GLY A 840 18.87 -30.82 1.06
CA GLY A 840 17.65 -31.36 0.50
C GLY A 840 17.46 -30.96 -0.95
N GLN A 841 16.30 -31.31 -1.48
CA GLN A 841 15.89 -31.00 -2.84
C GLN A 841 14.53 -30.31 -2.81
N ILE A 842 14.36 -29.26 -3.62
CA ILE A 842 13.05 -28.63 -3.81
C ILE A 842 12.22 -29.50 -4.75
N PHE A 843 10.95 -29.67 -4.43
CA PHE A 843 9.92 -30.16 -5.33
C PHE A 843 8.69 -29.25 -5.26
N GLU A 844 7.79 -29.36 -6.24
CA GLU A 844 6.48 -28.70 -6.17
C GLU A 844 5.48 -29.64 -5.53
N ASP A 845 4.78 -29.18 -4.50
CA ASP A 845 3.70 -29.94 -3.87
C ASP A 845 2.44 -29.98 -4.76
N ALA A 846 1.43 -30.73 -4.33
CA ALA A 846 0.16 -30.87 -5.06
C ALA A 846 -0.60 -29.54 -5.27
N ALA A 847 -0.21 -28.47 -4.59
CA ALA A 847 -0.75 -27.12 -4.73
C ALA A 847 0.19 -26.17 -5.50
N GLY A 848 1.26 -26.70 -6.11
CA GLY A 848 2.24 -25.92 -6.88
C GLY A 848 3.17 -25.05 -6.03
N ARG A 849 3.33 -25.35 -4.73
CA ARG A 849 4.20 -24.59 -3.83
C ARG A 849 5.56 -25.26 -3.67
N PRO A 850 6.65 -24.49 -3.48
CA PRO A 850 7.96 -25.05 -3.17
C PRO A 850 7.92 -25.80 -1.84
N ALA A 851 8.21 -27.10 -1.88
CA ALA A 851 8.39 -27.97 -0.74
C ALA A 851 9.81 -28.55 -0.77
N VAL A 852 10.33 -28.96 0.39
CA VAL A 852 11.68 -29.52 0.49
C VAL A 852 11.61 -30.96 0.95
N VAL A 853 12.22 -31.86 0.18
CA VAL A 853 12.54 -33.22 0.64
C VAL A 853 13.97 -33.23 1.17
N SER A 854 14.15 -33.62 2.43
CA SER A 854 15.45 -33.72 3.08
C SER A 854 15.42 -34.82 4.14
N PRO A 855 16.52 -35.56 4.38
CA PRO A 855 16.65 -36.42 5.54
C PRO A 855 16.41 -35.69 6.87
N ALA A 856 16.69 -34.37 6.91
CA ALA A 856 16.44 -33.54 8.09
C ALA A 856 14.94 -33.44 8.45
N ALA A 857 14.03 -33.65 7.50
CA ALA A 857 12.60 -33.66 7.76
C ALA A 857 12.17 -34.85 8.63
N SER A 858 12.64 -36.06 8.32
CA SER A 858 12.42 -37.23 9.19
C SER A 858 13.13 -37.06 10.53
N ARG A 859 14.33 -36.47 10.49
CA ARG A 859 15.15 -36.30 11.68
C ARG A 859 14.54 -35.33 12.70
N VAL A 860 13.95 -34.22 12.27
CA VAL A 860 13.30 -33.28 13.21
C VAL A 860 12.13 -33.92 13.96
N HIS A 861 11.42 -34.88 13.36
CA HIS A 861 10.38 -35.65 14.02
C HIS A 861 10.94 -36.57 15.11
N GLU A 862 12.08 -37.23 14.85
CA GLU A 862 12.77 -38.06 15.85
C GLU A 862 13.26 -37.20 17.04
N LEU A 863 13.81 -36.02 16.76
CA LEU A 863 14.26 -35.08 17.79
C LEU A 863 13.10 -34.56 18.65
N LEU A 864 11.94 -34.28 18.04
CA LEU A 864 10.75 -33.92 18.80
C LEU A 864 10.29 -35.07 19.69
N ALA A 865 10.32 -36.32 19.19
CA ALA A 865 10.01 -37.50 20.00
C ALA A 865 10.98 -37.69 21.17
N ALA A 866 12.28 -37.44 20.98
CA ALA A 866 13.26 -37.44 22.05
C ALA A 866 12.96 -36.35 23.10
N ALA A 867 12.55 -35.15 22.66
CA ALA A 867 12.10 -34.08 23.55
C ALA A 867 10.85 -34.49 24.35
N ARG A 868 9.92 -35.28 23.76
CA ARG A 868 8.75 -35.82 24.46
C ARG A 868 9.16 -36.79 25.56
N ALA A 869 10.10 -37.68 25.27
CA ALA A 869 10.57 -38.69 26.21
C ALA A 869 11.36 -38.09 27.38
N ALA A 870 12.19 -37.08 27.11
CA ALA A 870 13.05 -36.48 28.13
C ALA A 870 12.31 -35.57 29.11
N ALA A 871 11.21 -34.94 28.68
CA ALA A 871 10.49 -33.95 29.48
C ALA A 871 8.96 -34.10 29.32
N PRO A 872 8.35 -35.20 29.82
CA PRO A 872 6.92 -35.41 29.74
C PRO A 872 6.18 -34.32 30.54
N GLY A 873 5.32 -33.55 29.86
CA GLY A 873 4.54 -32.46 30.48
C GLY A 873 5.30 -31.15 30.74
N ARG A 874 6.57 -31.01 30.32
CA ARG A 874 7.36 -29.79 30.47
C ARG A 874 7.79 -29.22 29.12
N PRO A 875 8.05 -27.90 29.01
CA PRO A 875 8.62 -27.31 27.81
C PRO A 875 10.03 -27.86 27.56
N ALA A 876 10.33 -28.16 26.31
CA ALA A 876 11.64 -28.65 25.92
C ALA A 876 12.00 -28.19 24.51
N PHE A 877 13.28 -27.94 24.26
CA PHE A 877 13.78 -27.54 22.95
C PHE A 877 15.00 -28.37 22.59
N VAL A 878 14.94 -29.06 21.44
CA VAL A 878 16.04 -29.86 20.92
C VAL A 878 16.56 -29.25 19.63
N LEU A 879 17.88 -29.10 19.54
CA LEU A 879 18.56 -28.59 18.36
C LEU A 879 19.69 -29.53 17.95
N GLU A 880 19.70 -29.95 16.70
CA GLU A 880 20.76 -30.78 16.13
C GLU A 880 21.55 -30.03 15.05
N GLY A 881 22.86 -30.32 14.95
CA GLY A 881 23.76 -29.75 13.95
C GLY A 881 24.42 -28.43 14.36
N ALA A 882 24.10 -27.89 15.54
CA ALA A 882 24.68 -26.65 16.06
C ALA A 882 26.09 -26.87 16.61
N SER A 883 27.03 -25.97 16.32
CA SER A 883 28.33 -25.96 16.99
C SER A 883 28.22 -25.81 18.51
N SER A 884 29.22 -26.30 19.27
CA SER A 884 29.24 -26.21 20.74
C SER A 884 29.14 -24.77 21.26
N LEU A 885 29.73 -23.83 20.53
CA LEU A 885 29.62 -22.39 20.78
C LEU A 885 28.18 -21.90 20.58
N LEU A 886 27.51 -22.28 19.49
CA LEU A 886 26.12 -21.90 19.23
C LEU A 886 25.17 -22.47 20.28
N ALA A 887 25.34 -23.74 20.67
CA ALA A 887 24.58 -24.34 21.75
C ALA A 887 24.79 -23.59 23.09
N SER A 888 26.02 -23.16 23.39
CA SER A 888 26.29 -22.35 24.59
C SER A 888 25.59 -20.98 24.52
N LEU A 889 25.66 -20.28 23.39
CA LEU A 889 25.02 -18.97 23.19
C LEU A 889 23.50 -19.03 23.23
N LEU A 890 22.89 -20.09 22.71
CA LEU A 890 21.45 -20.32 22.83
C LEU A 890 21.06 -20.64 24.27
N GLY A 891 21.86 -21.46 24.97
CA GLY A 891 21.66 -21.74 26.40
C GLY A 891 21.68 -20.48 27.27
N GLN A 892 22.60 -19.54 27.02
CA GLN A 892 22.65 -18.25 27.72
C GLN A 892 21.38 -17.41 27.53
N ARG A 893 20.64 -17.62 26.43
CA ARG A 893 19.41 -16.90 26.11
C ARG A 893 18.14 -17.60 26.61
N LEU A 894 18.24 -18.87 26.98
CA LEU A 894 17.17 -19.66 27.59
C LEU A 894 17.32 -19.62 29.13
N ALA A 895 17.21 -18.42 29.70
CA ALA A 895 17.34 -18.22 31.15
C ALA A 895 16.31 -19.07 31.92
N GLY A 896 16.79 -19.88 32.88
CA GLY A 896 15.96 -20.79 33.67
C GLY A 896 15.74 -22.18 33.05
N TRP A 897 16.30 -22.47 31.87
CA TRP A 897 16.25 -23.79 31.26
C TRP A 897 17.51 -24.58 31.55
N GLU A 898 17.36 -25.85 31.90
CA GLU A 898 18.46 -26.76 32.20
C GLU A 898 18.88 -27.53 30.95
N LYS A 899 20.17 -27.51 30.62
CA LYS A 899 20.70 -28.30 29.51
C LYS A 899 20.80 -29.77 29.95
N ALA A 900 20.16 -30.67 29.23
CA ALA A 900 20.22 -32.09 29.55
C ALA A 900 21.61 -32.68 29.22
N PRO A 901 22.14 -33.60 30.05
CA PRO A 901 23.48 -34.14 29.88
C PRO A 901 23.61 -35.14 28.72
N ASP A 902 22.55 -35.88 28.36
CA ASP A 902 22.58 -36.92 27.31
C ASP A 902 21.41 -36.80 26.34
N VAL A 903 21.71 -36.68 25.04
CA VAL A 903 20.73 -36.66 23.95
C VAL A 903 21.28 -37.47 22.76
N PRO A 904 20.45 -38.25 22.04
CA PRO A 904 20.92 -39.04 20.90
C PRO A 904 21.56 -38.17 19.80
N GLY A 905 22.68 -38.63 19.24
CA GLY A 905 23.20 -38.14 17.95
C GLY A 905 23.94 -36.78 17.96
N GLY A 906 24.35 -36.26 19.13
CA GLY A 906 25.08 -34.98 19.21
C GLY A 906 24.19 -33.73 19.22
N ALA A 907 22.88 -33.90 19.46
CA ALA A 907 21.94 -32.80 19.65
C ALA A 907 22.09 -32.14 21.04
N ALA A 908 21.70 -30.86 21.14
CA ALA A 908 21.57 -30.14 22.39
C ALA A 908 20.10 -30.05 22.79
N LEU A 909 19.78 -30.45 24.02
CA LEU A 909 18.44 -30.38 24.60
C LEU A 909 18.44 -29.41 25.79
N TRP A 910 17.46 -28.54 25.83
CA TRP A 910 17.14 -27.71 26.99
C TRP A 910 15.75 -28.06 27.49
N ILE A 911 15.62 -28.22 28.81
CA ILE A 911 14.36 -28.50 29.50
C ILE A 911 13.99 -27.24 30.29
N GLY A 912 12.85 -26.65 29.98
CA GLY A 912 12.36 -25.46 30.66
C GLY A 912 11.71 -25.79 31.99
N PRO A 913 11.49 -24.78 32.85
CA PRO A 913 10.92 -24.94 34.18
C PRO A 913 9.58 -25.66 34.15
#